data_AF-A0A8C3YIY3-F1
#
_entry.id   AF-A0A8C3YIY3-F1
#
_cell.length_a   1.000
_cell.length_b   1.000
_cell.length_c   1.000
_cell.angle_alpha   90.00
_cell.angle_beta   90.00
_cell.angle_gamma   90.00
#
_symmetry.space_group_name_H-M   'P 1'
#
loop_
_entity.id
_entity.type
_entity.pdbx_description
1 polymer ?
#
loop_
_entity_poly.entity_id
_entity_poly.type
_entity_poly.pdbx_seq_one_letter_code
_entity_poly.pdbx_strand_id
1 'polypeptide(L)'
;MELRPWLLWVVAAAGALVLLAADARGQKVFTNTWAVRIPGGPAAADRVARKHGFVNLGQVFGDYYHFWHRAVTKRSLSPHRLRHSRLQREPQVQWLEQQVAKRRTKRDVYLEPTDPKFPQQWYLSGVTQRDLNVKEAWAQGYTGRGIVVSILDDGIEKNHPDLAGNYDPGASFDVNDQDPDPQPRYTQMNDNRHGTRCAGEVAAVANNGVCGVGVAYNARIGGVRMLDGEVTDAVEARSLGLNPNHIHIYSASWGPEDDGKTVDGPARLAEEAFFRGVSQGRGGLGSIFVWASGNGGREHDSCNCDGYTNSIYTLSISSATQFGNVPWYSEACSSTLATTYSSGNQNEKQIVTTDLRQKCTESHTGTSASAPLAAGIIALTLEANKNLTWRDMQHLVVQTSKPAHLNANDWTTNGVGRKVSHSYGYGLLDAGAMVALAQNWTTVDPQRKCVIDILTEPKDIGRRLEVRKTVTACLGEPSHITRLEHAQARLTLSYNRRGDLAIHLVSPMGTRSTLLAARPHDYSADGFNDWAFMTTHSWDEDPAGEWVLEVENTSEANNYGTLTKFTLVLYGTAPEGLPTPPESIGCKTLTSSQACVVCEEGFSLHQKTCVQHCPPGFAPQVLDTHYNTENDVEIIRASVCVPCHASCATCQGPAPTDCLSCPSHASLDPVEQTCSRQSQSSRESPQQQLPRPPPPPEEEEEEEAEPRVRAGLPPSHLPEVVAGLICVLIVLVFVTVFLVLQLRSGFSFRGVKVYTMDRGLISYKGLPPEAWQEECPSDSEEDEGRAERTAFIKDQSAL
;
A
#
# COMPACT_ATOMS: atom_id res chain seq x y z
N MET A 1 -60.56 -4.20 13.36
CA MET A 1 -59.62 -4.16 14.50
C MET A 1 -59.70 -2.78 15.12
N GLU A 2 -59.93 -2.67 16.43
CA GLU A 2 -59.92 -1.38 17.13
C GLU A 2 -58.47 -1.02 17.53
N LEU A 3 -57.96 0.09 17.00
CA LEU A 3 -56.68 0.65 17.44
C LEU A 3 -56.87 1.30 18.82
N ARG A 4 -56.29 0.68 19.85
CA ARG A 4 -56.45 1.13 21.24
C ARG A 4 -55.96 2.58 21.42
N PRO A 5 -56.73 3.49 22.05
CA PRO A 5 -56.41 4.92 22.11
C PRO A 5 -55.03 5.29 22.65
N TRP A 6 -54.42 4.46 23.51
CA TRP A 6 -53.10 4.72 24.08
C TRP A 6 -51.98 4.73 23.03
N LEU A 7 -52.12 4.02 21.90
CA LEU A 7 -51.12 4.06 20.82
C LEU A 7 -50.99 5.46 20.23
N LEU A 8 -52.11 6.15 20.02
CA LEU A 8 -52.14 7.53 19.51
C LEU A 8 -51.48 8.50 20.49
N TRP A 9 -51.67 8.32 21.80
CA TRP A 9 -50.98 9.12 22.82
C TRP A 9 -49.47 8.86 22.86
N VAL A 10 -49.02 7.61 22.68
CA VAL A 10 -47.58 7.29 22.62
C VAL A 10 -46.94 7.86 21.35
N VAL A 11 -47.59 7.74 20.19
CA VAL A 11 -47.09 8.30 18.92
C VAL A 11 -47.09 9.84 18.96
N ALA A 12 -48.13 10.47 19.52
CA ALA A 12 -48.17 11.92 19.71
C ALA A 12 -47.09 12.42 20.69
N ALA A 13 -46.86 11.71 21.80
CA ALA A 13 -45.81 12.05 22.75
C ALA A 13 -44.40 11.88 22.15
N ALA A 14 -44.16 10.81 21.39
CA ALA A 14 -42.90 10.59 20.68
C ALA A 14 -42.66 11.65 19.60
N GLY A 15 -43.68 11.96 18.79
CA GLY A 15 -43.60 13.03 17.78
C GLY A 15 -43.34 14.41 18.40
N ALA A 16 -43.99 14.73 19.52
CA ALA A 16 -43.72 15.95 20.29
C ALA A 16 -42.28 15.98 20.84
N LEU A 17 -41.76 14.86 21.36
CA LEU A 17 -40.37 14.74 21.82
C LEU A 17 -39.35 14.92 20.68
N VAL A 18 -39.61 14.37 19.50
CA VAL A 18 -38.75 14.56 18.31
C VAL A 18 -38.77 16.00 17.82
N LEU A 19 -39.94 16.65 17.78
CA LEU A 19 -40.06 18.07 17.42
C LEU A 19 -39.36 18.99 18.43
N LEU A 20 -39.49 18.72 19.74
CA LEU A 20 -38.79 19.44 20.80
C LEU A 20 -37.25 19.21 20.75
N ALA A 21 -36.80 18.02 20.34
CA ALA A 21 -35.38 17.71 20.17
C ALA A 21 -34.76 18.39 18.92
N ALA A 22 -35.55 18.58 17.85
CA ALA A 22 -35.11 19.26 16.64
C ALA A 22 -34.86 20.77 16.88
N ASP A 23 -35.81 21.46 17.51
CA ASP A 23 -35.72 22.92 17.76
C ASP A 23 -34.58 23.30 18.72
N ALA A 24 -34.17 22.38 19.60
CA ALA A 24 -33.08 22.60 20.56
C ALA A 24 -31.71 22.90 19.93
N ARG A 25 -31.48 22.58 18.65
CA ARG A 25 -30.16 22.76 18.00
C ARG A 25 -29.81 24.21 17.63
N GLY A 26 -30.77 25.14 17.64
CA GLY A 26 -30.58 26.54 17.24
C GLY A 26 -30.68 27.62 18.35
N GLN A 27 -31.12 27.26 19.56
CA GLN A 27 -31.56 28.26 20.56
C GLN A 27 -30.40 29.05 21.21
N LYS A 28 -30.55 30.39 21.23
CA LYS A 28 -29.58 31.32 21.83
C LYS A 28 -29.71 31.36 23.36
N VAL A 29 -28.74 30.79 24.08
CA VAL A 29 -28.69 30.85 25.55
C VAL A 29 -28.11 32.20 26.02
N PHE A 30 -28.97 33.13 26.40
CA PHE A 30 -28.60 34.41 27.00
C PHE A 30 -28.05 34.23 28.43
N THR A 31 -27.07 35.06 28.81
CA THR A 31 -26.45 35.07 30.14
C THR A 31 -26.92 36.27 30.97
N ASN A 32 -26.54 36.32 32.24
CA ASN A 32 -26.72 37.50 33.11
C ASN A 32 -25.59 38.54 32.97
N THR A 33 -24.92 38.59 31.82
CA THR A 33 -23.91 39.62 31.51
C THR A 33 -24.22 40.38 30.22
N TRP A 34 -23.70 41.60 30.13
CA TRP A 34 -23.83 42.52 29.01
C TRP A 34 -22.45 43.06 28.64
N ALA A 35 -22.14 43.16 27.36
CA ALA A 35 -21.09 44.06 26.89
C ALA A 35 -21.73 45.43 26.64
N VAL A 36 -21.06 46.51 27.04
CA VAL A 36 -21.62 47.88 27.04
C VAL A 36 -20.55 48.86 26.65
N ARG A 37 -20.82 49.77 25.70
CA ARG A 37 -19.90 50.85 25.31
C ARG A 37 -20.24 52.14 26.04
N ILE A 38 -19.31 52.65 26.86
CA ILE A 38 -19.46 53.84 27.70
C ILE A 38 -18.22 54.72 27.60
N PRO A 39 -18.25 55.82 26.83
CA PRO A 39 -17.15 56.80 26.81
C PRO A 39 -16.94 57.47 28.17
N GLY A 40 -15.71 57.92 28.42
CA GLY A 40 -15.33 58.58 29.67
C GLY A 40 -14.66 57.68 30.72
N GLY A 41 -14.24 56.48 30.31
CA GLY A 41 -13.35 55.61 31.09
C GLY A 41 -14.02 54.81 32.22
N PRO A 42 -13.23 53.99 32.96
CA PRO A 42 -13.77 53.04 33.94
C PRO A 42 -14.64 53.69 35.02
N ALA A 43 -14.26 54.89 35.50
CA ALA A 43 -15.03 55.62 36.48
C ALA A 43 -16.42 56.07 35.99
N ALA A 44 -16.63 56.24 34.67
CA ALA A 44 -17.95 56.45 34.10
C ALA A 44 -18.75 55.14 34.05
N ALA A 45 -18.14 54.06 33.56
CA ALA A 45 -18.74 52.73 33.54
C ALA A 45 -19.20 52.27 34.95
N ASP A 46 -18.38 52.48 35.98
CA ASP A 46 -18.71 52.12 37.37
C ASP A 46 -19.88 52.92 37.94
N ARG A 47 -20.08 54.18 37.50
CA ARG A 47 -21.25 54.98 37.88
C ARG A 47 -22.51 54.44 37.21
N VAL A 48 -22.47 54.17 35.91
CA VAL A 48 -23.60 53.62 35.16
C VAL A 48 -23.98 52.22 35.65
N ALA A 49 -22.99 51.35 35.92
CA ALA A 49 -23.21 50.02 36.45
C ALA A 49 -23.99 50.08 37.77
N ARG A 50 -23.44 50.80 38.77
CA ARG A 50 -24.07 50.97 40.09
C ARG A 50 -25.47 51.59 40.00
N LYS A 51 -25.65 52.63 39.17
CA LYS A 51 -26.95 53.31 38.95
C LYS A 51 -28.07 52.35 38.52
N HIS A 52 -27.74 51.33 37.73
CA HIS A 52 -28.73 50.38 37.20
C HIS A 52 -28.75 49.01 37.93
N GLY A 53 -27.95 48.83 38.98
CA GLY A 53 -27.86 47.59 39.76
C GLY A 53 -26.94 46.52 39.18
N PHE A 54 -26.04 46.90 38.29
CA PHE A 54 -25.00 46.04 37.72
C PHE A 54 -23.68 46.17 38.48
N VAL A 55 -22.86 45.12 38.41
CA VAL A 55 -21.44 45.15 38.75
C VAL A 55 -20.66 45.28 37.46
N ASN A 56 -19.71 46.22 37.39
CA ASN A 56 -18.73 46.26 36.32
C ASN A 56 -17.65 45.19 36.62
N LEU A 57 -17.46 44.24 35.70
CA LEU A 57 -16.43 43.20 35.80
C LEU A 57 -15.07 43.66 35.23
N GLY A 58 -15.05 44.78 34.50
CA GLY A 58 -13.84 45.35 33.93
C GLY A 58 -14.02 45.88 32.51
N GLN A 59 -12.95 46.49 32.01
CA GLN A 59 -12.79 46.92 30.63
C GLN A 59 -12.46 45.71 29.75
N VAL A 60 -13.07 45.61 28.58
CA VAL A 60 -12.80 44.56 27.58
C VAL A 60 -11.75 45.05 26.58
N PHE A 61 -11.99 46.22 26.00
CA PHE A 61 -11.05 47.04 25.21
C PHE A 61 -11.67 48.42 24.95
N GLY A 62 -10.87 49.49 24.90
CA GLY A 62 -11.38 50.84 24.64
C GLY A 62 -12.55 51.23 25.56
N ASP A 63 -13.59 51.86 25.02
CA ASP A 63 -14.81 52.22 25.78
C ASP A 63 -15.74 51.03 26.12
N TYR A 64 -15.36 49.78 25.86
CA TYR A 64 -16.21 48.61 26.09
C TYR A 64 -15.97 47.97 27.46
N TYR A 65 -17.04 47.73 28.20
CA TYR A 65 -17.07 47.20 29.56
C TYR A 65 -17.98 45.97 29.68
N HIS A 66 -17.64 45.06 30.59
CA HIS A 66 -18.41 43.83 30.84
C HIS A 66 -19.23 43.98 32.12
N PHE A 67 -20.54 44.12 32.00
CA PHE A 67 -21.45 44.29 33.13
C PHE A 67 -22.14 42.98 33.51
N TRP A 68 -22.32 42.72 34.80
CA TRP A 68 -23.06 41.58 35.34
C TRP A 68 -24.22 42.03 36.24
N HIS A 69 -25.34 41.28 36.24
CA HIS A 69 -26.51 41.62 37.05
C HIS A 69 -26.98 40.45 37.93
N ARG A 70 -26.81 40.55 39.26
CA ARG A 70 -27.11 39.48 40.23
C ARG A 70 -28.53 38.90 40.13
N ALA A 71 -29.53 39.76 39.89
CA ALA A 71 -30.94 39.32 39.81
C ALA A 71 -31.40 38.85 38.41
N VAL A 72 -30.46 38.48 37.53
CA VAL A 72 -30.77 37.82 36.25
C VAL A 72 -30.16 36.42 36.25
N THR A 73 -30.85 35.44 35.66
CA THR A 73 -30.41 34.05 35.60
C THR A 73 -29.18 33.87 34.69
N LYS A 74 -28.24 33.01 35.11
CA LYS A 74 -26.97 32.76 34.37
C LYS A 74 -27.17 32.13 32.99
N ARG A 75 -28.32 31.49 32.76
CA ARG A 75 -28.78 30.93 31.48
C ARG A 75 -30.27 31.24 31.32
N SER A 76 -30.67 31.70 30.13
CA SER A 76 -32.06 31.96 29.73
C SER A 76 -32.21 31.72 28.22
N LEU A 77 -33.37 31.23 27.79
CA LEU A 77 -33.71 31.11 26.37
C LEU A 77 -34.25 32.42 25.76
N SER A 78 -34.47 33.45 26.59
CA SER A 78 -34.97 34.76 26.16
C SER A 78 -34.14 35.93 26.73
N PRO A 79 -34.02 37.05 26.00
CA PRO A 79 -33.29 38.23 26.46
C PRO A 79 -34.08 38.98 27.54
N HIS A 80 -33.38 39.51 28.55
CA HIS A 80 -33.97 40.17 29.71
C HIS A 80 -34.33 41.64 29.39
N ARG A 81 -35.36 41.81 28.55
CA ARG A 81 -35.82 43.08 27.95
C ARG A 81 -35.86 44.27 28.94
N LEU A 82 -36.41 44.07 30.15
CA LEU A 82 -36.55 45.14 31.16
C LEU A 82 -35.24 45.77 31.64
N ARG A 83 -34.14 45.00 31.74
CA ARG A 83 -32.84 45.51 32.19
C ARG A 83 -32.04 46.07 31.03
N HIS A 84 -32.09 45.41 29.87
CA HIS A 84 -31.53 45.91 28.62
C HIS A 84 -32.12 47.29 28.27
N SER A 85 -33.44 47.43 28.26
CA SER A 85 -34.13 48.70 27.93
C SER A 85 -33.93 49.82 28.96
N ARG A 86 -33.55 49.51 30.21
CA ARG A 86 -33.17 50.52 31.22
C ARG A 86 -31.78 51.06 30.95
N LEU A 87 -30.82 50.17 30.68
CA LEU A 87 -29.43 50.53 30.41
C LEU A 87 -29.30 51.27 29.06
N GLN A 88 -30.09 50.86 28.05
CA GLN A 88 -30.18 51.51 26.74
C GLN A 88 -30.72 52.96 26.78
N ARG A 89 -31.39 53.37 27.87
CA ARG A 89 -31.89 54.74 28.07
C ARG A 89 -30.90 55.63 28.82
N GLU A 90 -29.72 55.13 29.18
CA GLU A 90 -28.68 55.95 29.80
C GLU A 90 -27.92 56.73 28.71
N PRO A 91 -27.84 58.07 28.76
CA PRO A 91 -27.18 58.86 27.71
C PRO A 91 -25.68 58.55 27.50
N GLN A 92 -25.05 57.91 28.49
CA GLN A 92 -23.63 57.52 28.44
C GLN A 92 -23.43 56.13 27.79
N VAL A 93 -24.49 55.38 27.49
CA VAL A 93 -24.41 54.05 26.87
C VAL A 93 -24.63 54.19 25.36
N GLN A 94 -23.55 54.17 24.59
CA GLN A 94 -23.61 54.27 23.13
C GLN A 94 -24.05 52.95 22.46
N TRP A 95 -23.77 51.81 23.10
CA TRP A 95 -24.09 50.48 22.59
C TRP A 95 -24.18 49.49 23.75
N LEU A 96 -25.01 48.44 23.60
CA LEU A 96 -25.05 47.31 24.53
C LEU A 96 -25.54 46.03 23.85
N GLU A 97 -25.05 44.88 24.31
CA GLU A 97 -25.57 43.56 23.94
C GLU A 97 -25.57 42.62 25.16
N GLN A 98 -26.70 41.96 25.43
CA GLN A 98 -26.77 40.90 26.43
C GLN A 98 -26.06 39.66 25.89
N GLN A 99 -25.00 39.23 26.58
CA GLN A 99 -24.08 38.23 26.07
C GLN A 99 -24.74 36.85 25.98
N VAL A 100 -24.62 36.23 24.80
CA VAL A 100 -25.11 34.87 24.51
C VAL A 100 -23.95 33.88 24.64
N ALA A 101 -24.16 32.79 25.36
CA ALA A 101 -23.18 31.73 25.51
C ALA A 101 -22.90 31.05 24.16
N LYS A 102 -21.67 31.18 23.66
CA LYS A 102 -21.20 30.49 22.44
C LYS A 102 -20.70 29.10 22.81
N ARG A 103 -21.26 28.05 22.19
CA ARG A 103 -20.65 26.71 22.22
C ARG A 103 -19.37 26.74 21.37
N ARG A 104 -18.24 26.36 21.96
CA ARG A 104 -16.96 26.15 21.27
C ARG A 104 -16.44 24.78 21.68
N THR A 105 -16.12 23.94 20.72
CA THR A 105 -15.30 22.74 20.92
C THR A 105 -13.83 23.12 20.73
N LYS A 106 -12.93 22.38 21.38
CA LYS A 106 -11.52 22.38 20.98
C LYS A 106 -11.46 21.74 19.57
N ARG A 107 -10.65 22.30 18.68
CA ARG A 107 -10.23 21.56 17.47
C ARG A 107 -9.07 20.64 17.86
N ASP A 108 -8.64 19.79 16.94
CA ASP A 108 -7.35 19.09 17.02
C ASP A 108 -7.27 18.10 18.20
N VAL A 109 -8.24 17.18 18.22
CA VAL A 109 -8.14 15.84 18.82
C VAL A 109 -8.88 14.90 17.85
N TYR A 110 -8.20 13.88 17.31
CA TYR A 110 -8.84 12.82 16.54
C TYR A 110 -9.82 12.06 17.46
N LEU A 111 -11.03 11.83 16.96
CA LEU A 111 -12.05 11.01 17.62
C LEU A 111 -12.36 9.84 16.70
N GLU A 112 -12.42 8.64 17.28
CA GLU A 112 -12.75 7.44 16.51
C GLU A 112 -14.18 7.53 15.95
N PRO A 113 -14.43 6.97 14.75
CA PRO A 113 -15.76 6.95 14.14
C PRO A 113 -16.85 6.39 15.06
N THR A 114 -18.00 7.04 15.07
CA THR A 114 -19.13 6.69 15.96
C THR A 114 -20.12 5.68 15.35
N ASP A 115 -19.79 5.10 14.21
CA ASP A 115 -20.72 4.39 13.33
C ASP A 115 -20.98 2.94 13.79
N PRO A 116 -22.22 2.42 13.62
CA PRO A 116 -22.73 1.29 14.39
C PRO A 116 -22.04 -0.06 14.12
N LYS A 117 -21.26 -0.18 13.03
CA LYS A 117 -20.46 -1.37 12.68
C LYS A 117 -18.95 -1.12 12.66
N PHE A 118 -18.48 0.09 12.98
CA PHE A 118 -17.05 0.35 13.11
C PHE A 118 -16.35 -0.60 14.13
N PRO A 119 -16.95 -0.97 15.29
CA PRO A 119 -16.38 -1.99 16.19
C PRO A 119 -16.29 -3.41 15.60
N GLN A 120 -16.97 -3.68 14.50
CA GLN A 120 -16.94 -4.95 13.77
C GLN A 120 -15.89 -4.94 12.64
N GLN A 121 -15.49 -3.76 12.15
CA GLN A 121 -14.37 -3.56 11.19
C GLN A 121 -13.00 -3.76 11.85
N TRP A 122 -12.77 -4.99 12.29
CA TRP A 122 -11.58 -5.45 13.01
C TRP A 122 -10.27 -5.13 12.27
N TYR A 123 -10.29 -5.12 10.94
CA TYR A 123 -9.17 -4.83 10.06
C TYR A 123 -8.78 -3.34 9.99
N LEU A 124 -9.63 -2.43 10.51
CA LEU A 124 -9.33 -0.99 10.69
C LEU A 124 -8.94 -0.64 12.14
N SER A 125 -9.30 -1.51 13.10
CA SER A 125 -9.33 -1.18 14.53
C SER A 125 -9.30 -2.44 15.40
N GLY A 126 -8.13 -3.02 15.60
CA GLY A 126 -7.90 -4.15 16.50
C GLY A 126 -7.14 -3.75 17.76
N VAL A 127 -7.69 -4.04 18.94
CA VAL A 127 -6.90 -4.01 20.22
C VAL A 127 -5.83 -5.11 20.29
N THR A 128 -5.62 -5.83 19.19
CA THR A 128 -4.81 -7.05 19.05
C THR A 128 -3.59 -6.89 18.15
N GLN A 129 -3.27 -5.66 17.70
CA GLN A 129 -2.17 -5.38 16.76
C GLN A 129 -2.25 -6.22 15.46
N ARG A 130 -3.48 -6.42 14.97
CA ARG A 130 -3.84 -7.22 13.79
C ARG A 130 -4.93 -6.48 13.01
N ASP A 131 -4.54 -5.30 12.53
CA ASP A 131 -5.29 -4.40 11.67
C ASP A 131 -4.30 -3.70 10.71
N LEU A 132 -4.82 -2.92 9.75
CA LEU A 132 -4.03 -2.25 8.71
C LEU A 132 -3.40 -0.92 9.17
N ASN A 133 -3.33 -0.68 10.49
CA ASN A 133 -2.81 0.54 11.15
C ASN A 133 -3.46 1.86 10.68
N VAL A 134 -4.71 1.80 10.20
CA VAL A 134 -5.41 2.93 9.56
C VAL A 134 -5.67 4.07 10.55
N LYS A 135 -5.90 3.74 11.84
CA LYS A 135 -6.06 4.74 12.91
C LYS A 135 -4.86 5.68 13.06
N GLU A 136 -3.64 5.24 12.77
CA GLU A 136 -2.45 6.09 12.86
C GLU A 136 -2.43 7.14 11.72
N ALA A 137 -2.74 6.73 10.49
CA ALA A 137 -2.91 7.66 9.37
C ALA A 137 -4.04 8.68 9.61
N TRP A 138 -5.18 8.23 10.17
CA TRP A 138 -6.29 9.10 10.57
C TRP A 138 -5.91 10.05 11.72
N ALA A 139 -5.08 9.61 12.68
CA ALA A 139 -4.60 10.44 13.78
C ALA A 139 -3.60 11.51 13.32
N GLN A 140 -2.79 11.22 12.29
CA GLN A 140 -1.97 12.20 11.58
C GLN A 140 -2.79 13.18 10.72
N GLY A 141 -4.08 12.90 10.51
CA GLY A 141 -5.06 13.81 9.89
C GLY A 141 -5.43 13.47 8.44
N TYR A 142 -4.87 12.39 7.88
CA TYR A 142 -5.12 11.94 6.51
C TYR A 142 -6.35 11.04 6.47
N THR A 143 -7.26 11.31 5.53
CA THR A 143 -8.61 10.70 5.44
C THR A 143 -9.05 10.44 3.99
N GLY A 144 -8.17 10.67 3.02
CA GLY A 144 -8.40 10.54 1.57
C GLY A 144 -8.77 11.84 0.87
N ARG A 145 -8.70 13.00 1.55
CA ARG A 145 -9.42 14.21 1.12
C ARG A 145 -8.98 14.72 -0.25
N GLY A 146 -9.96 14.76 -1.16
CA GLY A 146 -9.76 15.22 -2.53
C GLY A 146 -8.87 14.31 -3.36
N ILE A 147 -8.66 13.06 -2.95
CA ILE A 147 -8.29 11.95 -3.84
C ILE A 147 -9.59 11.37 -4.44
N VAL A 148 -9.47 10.69 -5.56
CA VAL A 148 -10.58 10.07 -6.29
C VAL A 148 -10.26 8.60 -6.57
N VAL A 149 -11.13 7.70 -6.14
CA VAL A 149 -11.03 6.26 -6.41
C VAL A 149 -12.22 5.84 -7.29
N SER A 150 -11.99 4.88 -8.19
CA SER A 150 -13.03 4.25 -8.99
C SER A 150 -12.97 2.73 -8.83
N ILE A 151 -14.12 2.11 -8.62
CA ILE A 151 -14.28 0.66 -8.61
C ILE A 151 -14.66 0.20 -10.03
N LEU A 152 -13.92 -0.73 -10.65
CA LEU A 152 -14.22 -1.26 -12.00
C LEU A 152 -14.88 -2.64 -11.86
N ASP A 153 -16.21 -2.72 -11.95
CA ASP A 153 -16.95 -3.89 -11.42
C ASP A 153 -18.41 -3.98 -11.97
N ASP A 154 -19.35 -4.53 -11.19
CA ASP A 154 -20.78 -4.70 -11.51
C ASP A 154 -21.65 -3.43 -11.31
N GLY A 155 -21.05 -2.36 -10.81
CA GLY A 155 -21.68 -1.05 -10.58
C GLY A 155 -21.60 -0.56 -9.14
N ILE A 156 -22.11 0.65 -8.91
CA ILE A 156 -22.11 1.29 -7.58
C ILE A 156 -23.49 1.87 -7.25
N GLU A 157 -24.06 1.45 -6.12
CA GLU A 157 -25.29 2.04 -5.58
C GLU A 157 -25.00 3.48 -5.08
N LYS A 158 -24.88 4.43 -6.01
CA LYS A 158 -24.53 5.85 -5.74
C LYS A 158 -25.49 6.54 -4.76
N ASN A 159 -26.71 6.02 -4.63
CA ASN A 159 -27.75 6.48 -3.71
C ASN A 159 -27.77 5.68 -2.39
N HIS A 160 -26.78 4.81 -2.13
CA HIS A 160 -26.58 4.17 -0.84
C HIS A 160 -26.35 5.25 0.23
N PRO A 161 -27.04 5.23 1.38
CA PRO A 161 -26.99 6.32 2.37
C PRO A 161 -25.57 6.59 2.90
N ASP A 162 -24.71 5.57 2.84
CA ASP A 162 -23.33 5.59 3.30
C ASP A 162 -22.30 5.86 2.18
N LEU A 163 -22.72 5.96 0.91
CA LEU A 163 -21.84 6.30 -0.23
C LEU A 163 -22.19 7.67 -0.83
N ALA A 164 -23.46 8.06 -0.81
CA ALA A 164 -23.98 9.26 -1.47
C ALA A 164 -23.36 10.59 -1.01
N GLY A 165 -22.70 10.62 0.16
CA GLY A 165 -21.94 11.78 0.64
C GLY A 165 -20.55 11.94 0.00
N ASN A 166 -19.96 10.85 -0.49
CA ASN A 166 -18.63 10.80 -1.12
C ASN A 166 -18.68 10.48 -2.62
N TYR A 167 -19.85 10.13 -3.15
CA TYR A 167 -20.04 9.75 -4.56
C TYR A 167 -19.61 10.86 -5.55
N ASP A 168 -18.89 10.47 -6.60
CA ASP A 168 -18.41 11.37 -7.66
C ASP A 168 -18.80 10.84 -9.06
N PRO A 169 -19.70 11.53 -9.79
CA PRO A 169 -20.07 11.15 -11.15
C PRO A 169 -18.94 11.38 -12.17
N GLY A 170 -17.95 12.23 -11.88
CA GLY A 170 -16.73 12.35 -12.69
C GLY A 170 -15.78 11.15 -12.57
N ALA A 171 -16.00 10.30 -11.55
CA ALA A 171 -15.29 9.04 -11.33
C ALA A 171 -16.13 7.81 -11.75
N SER A 172 -17.20 8.01 -12.52
CA SER A 172 -18.23 7.00 -12.77
C SER A 172 -18.64 6.93 -14.24
N PHE A 173 -18.99 5.74 -14.72
CA PHE A 173 -19.60 5.53 -16.04
C PHE A 173 -20.24 4.14 -16.15
N ASP A 174 -21.26 3.97 -16.98
CA ASP A 174 -21.79 2.65 -17.33
C ASP A 174 -21.28 2.23 -18.72
N VAL A 175 -20.41 1.23 -18.79
CA VAL A 175 -19.84 0.76 -20.06
C VAL A 175 -20.72 -0.33 -20.70
N ASN A 176 -21.54 -1.04 -19.91
CA ASN A 176 -22.47 -2.05 -20.41
C ASN A 176 -23.63 -1.41 -21.19
N ASP A 177 -24.33 -0.45 -20.58
CA ASP A 177 -25.47 0.29 -21.17
C ASP A 177 -25.06 1.63 -21.82
N GLN A 178 -23.78 2.02 -21.69
CA GLN A 178 -23.10 3.14 -22.37
C GLN A 178 -23.52 4.57 -21.96
N ASP A 179 -24.03 4.75 -20.75
CA ASP A 179 -24.48 6.03 -20.19
C ASP A 179 -23.69 6.43 -18.91
N PRO A 180 -23.87 7.63 -18.32
CA PRO A 180 -23.04 8.07 -17.18
C PRO A 180 -23.48 7.51 -15.81
N ASP A 181 -24.53 6.70 -15.71
CA ASP A 181 -25.08 6.23 -14.43
C ASP A 181 -24.76 4.74 -14.13
N PRO A 182 -23.72 4.42 -13.33
CA PRO A 182 -23.29 3.04 -13.02
C PRO A 182 -24.19 2.31 -12.00
N GLN A 183 -25.49 2.58 -11.96
CA GLN A 183 -26.41 2.02 -10.98
C GLN A 183 -26.54 0.48 -11.18
N PRO A 184 -26.27 -0.35 -10.15
CA PRO A 184 -26.34 -1.80 -10.31
C PRO A 184 -27.75 -2.29 -10.63
N ARG A 185 -27.86 -3.17 -11.62
CA ARG A 185 -29.11 -3.81 -12.03
C ARG A 185 -29.58 -4.81 -10.97
N TYR A 186 -30.62 -4.46 -10.22
CA TYR A 186 -31.15 -5.26 -9.10
C TYR A 186 -31.79 -6.61 -9.52
N THR A 187 -31.06 -7.72 -9.36
CA THR A 187 -31.59 -9.09 -9.53
C THR A 187 -32.14 -9.68 -8.22
N GLN A 188 -32.87 -10.80 -8.28
CA GLN A 188 -33.36 -11.48 -7.06
C GLN A 188 -32.24 -12.08 -6.22
N MET A 189 -31.22 -12.66 -6.86
CA MET A 189 -30.02 -13.21 -6.21
C MET A 189 -29.07 -12.11 -5.70
N ASN A 190 -29.24 -10.87 -6.18
CA ASN A 190 -28.40 -9.71 -5.88
C ASN A 190 -26.97 -9.94 -6.39
N ASP A 191 -26.86 -10.35 -7.65
CA ASP A 191 -25.59 -10.68 -8.29
C ASP A 191 -24.72 -9.42 -8.36
N ASN A 192 -25.30 -8.34 -8.89
CA ASN A 192 -24.70 -7.01 -9.03
C ASN A 192 -24.64 -6.24 -7.68
N ARG A 193 -23.87 -6.76 -6.72
CA ARG A 193 -23.68 -6.21 -5.37
C ARG A 193 -22.21 -5.93 -5.02
N HIS A 194 -21.29 -6.39 -5.83
CA HIS A 194 -19.88 -6.53 -5.54
C HIS A 194 -19.17 -5.16 -5.55
N GLY A 195 -19.31 -4.37 -6.62
CA GLY A 195 -18.73 -3.03 -6.69
C GLY A 195 -19.27 -2.07 -5.62
N THR A 196 -20.52 -2.28 -5.20
CA THR A 196 -21.15 -1.56 -4.07
C THR A 196 -20.58 -1.94 -2.70
N ARG A 197 -20.02 -3.15 -2.55
CA ARG A 197 -19.30 -3.56 -1.33
C ARG A 197 -17.89 -2.99 -1.29
N CYS A 198 -17.15 -3.14 -2.38
CA CYS A 198 -15.80 -2.59 -2.55
C CYS A 198 -15.77 -1.06 -2.38
N ALA A 199 -16.77 -0.34 -2.90
CA ALA A 199 -16.89 1.12 -2.74
C ALA A 199 -16.98 1.58 -1.26
N GLY A 200 -17.65 0.80 -0.41
CA GLY A 200 -17.77 1.10 1.02
C GLY A 200 -16.47 0.92 1.79
N GLU A 201 -15.68 -0.09 1.42
CA GLU A 201 -14.36 -0.35 2.04
C GLU A 201 -13.38 0.78 1.77
N VAL A 202 -13.43 1.37 0.57
CA VAL A 202 -12.67 2.57 0.24
C VAL A 202 -13.22 3.78 0.98
N ALA A 203 -14.53 4.08 0.85
CA ALA A 203 -15.04 5.43 1.12
C ALA A 203 -16.45 5.53 1.73
N ALA A 204 -16.92 4.54 2.50
CA ALA A 204 -18.12 4.71 3.33
C ALA A 204 -17.99 5.90 4.30
N VAL A 205 -19.07 6.64 4.52
CA VAL A 205 -19.08 8.01 5.08
C VAL A 205 -19.07 7.99 6.61
N ALA A 206 -17.90 8.25 7.21
CA ALA A 206 -17.75 8.26 8.66
C ALA A 206 -18.60 9.32 9.38
N ASN A 207 -19.07 8.95 10.57
CA ASN A 207 -19.86 9.72 11.54
C ASN A 207 -21.27 10.12 11.04
N ASN A 208 -21.90 9.27 10.24
CA ASN A 208 -23.29 9.42 9.79
C ASN A 208 -24.29 8.57 10.61
N GLY A 209 -23.83 7.55 11.36
CA GLY A 209 -24.67 6.61 12.10
C GLY A 209 -25.25 5.45 11.27
N VAL A 210 -24.69 5.19 10.09
CA VAL A 210 -25.03 4.11 9.15
C VAL A 210 -23.83 3.15 9.05
N CYS A 211 -24.09 1.86 8.85
CA CYS A 211 -23.09 0.81 8.62
C CYS A 211 -21.74 1.03 9.35
N GLY A 212 -20.63 1.21 8.62
CA GLY A 212 -19.26 1.36 9.14
C GLY A 212 -18.58 2.60 8.57
N VAL A 213 -17.30 2.50 8.22
CA VAL A 213 -16.53 3.56 7.53
C VAL A 213 -15.61 2.99 6.47
N GLY A 214 -15.30 3.79 5.44
CA GLY A 214 -14.21 3.48 4.51
C GLY A 214 -12.85 3.79 5.11
N VAL A 215 -11.80 3.09 4.64
CA VAL A 215 -10.39 3.39 4.94
C VAL A 215 -10.08 4.86 4.66
N ALA A 216 -10.61 5.39 3.55
CA ALA A 216 -10.48 6.75 3.07
C ALA A 216 -11.84 7.46 3.05
N TYR A 217 -12.51 7.54 4.21
CA TYR A 217 -13.88 8.09 4.38
C TYR A 217 -14.10 9.56 3.96
N ASN A 218 -13.08 10.28 3.48
CA ASN A 218 -13.18 11.61 2.84
C ASN A 218 -12.61 11.65 1.41
N ALA A 219 -12.23 10.52 0.83
CA ALA A 219 -12.01 10.39 -0.60
C ALA A 219 -13.33 10.47 -1.37
N ARG A 220 -13.23 10.85 -2.65
CA ARG A 220 -14.33 10.73 -3.60
C ARG A 220 -14.34 9.34 -4.20
N ILE A 221 -15.52 8.75 -4.34
CA ILE A 221 -15.70 7.38 -4.83
C ILE A 221 -16.64 7.35 -6.04
N GLY A 222 -16.21 6.69 -7.10
CA GLY A 222 -17.05 6.36 -8.24
C GLY A 222 -17.01 4.87 -8.54
N GLY A 223 -17.76 4.48 -9.56
CA GLY A 223 -17.79 3.11 -10.04
C GLY A 223 -18.05 3.06 -11.54
N VAL A 224 -17.44 2.07 -12.17
CA VAL A 224 -17.68 1.72 -13.57
C VAL A 224 -18.43 0.41 -13.60
N ARG A 225 -19.66 0.41 -14.11
CA ARG A 225 -20.40 -0.81 -14.40
C ARG A 225 -19.91 -1.35 -15.74
N MET A 226 -19.17 -2.46 -15.68
CA MET A 226 -18.57 -3.13 -16.84
C MET A 226 -18.68 -4.67 -16.79
N LEU A 227 -18.92 -5.28 -15.62
CA LEU A 227 -19.11 -6.74 -15.48
C LEU A 227 -20.55 -7.26 -15.69
N ASP A 228 -21.56 -6.38 -15.75
CA ASP A 228 -22.98 -6.80 -15.89
C ASP A 228 -23.39 -6.97 -17.37
N GLY A 229 -22.55 -7.64 -18.15
CA GLY A 229 -22.71 -7.82 -19.59
C GLY A 229 -21.52 -8.54 -20.23
N GLU A 230 -21.40 -8.48 -21.56
CA GLU A 230 -20.26 -9.04 -22.28
C GLU A 230 -18.99 -8.20 -22.05
N VAL A 231 -18.00 -8.76 -21.35
CA VAL A 231 -16.67 -8.16 -21.17
C VAL A 231 -15.83 -8.44 -22.41
N THR A 232 -15.16 -7.41 -22.93
CA THR A 232 -14.30 -7.46 -24.12
C THR A 232 -13.14 -6.47 -23.98
N ASP A 233 -12.06 -6.67 -24.76
CA ASP A 233 -10.88 -5.77 -24.83
C ASP A 233 -11.26 -4.27 -24.91
N ALA A 234 -12.31 -3.94 -25.67
CA ALA A 234 -12.82 -2.57 -25.79
C ALA A 234 -13.58 -2.05 -24.55
N VAL A 235 -14.29 -2.93 -23.82
CA VAL A 235 -14.97 -2.63 -22.55
C VAL A 235 -13.93 -2.41 -21.44
N GLU A 236 -12.94 -3.30 -21.36
CA GLU A 236 -11.83 -3.24 -20.40
C GLU A 236 -11.00 -1.97 -20.62
N ALA A 237 -10.55 -1.73 -21.85
CA ALA A 237 -9.78 -0.54 -22.22
C ALA A 237 -10.53 0.78 -21.97
N ARG A 238 -11.85 0.83 -22.21
CA ARG A 238 -12.69 2.00 -21.92
C ARG A 238 -12.86 2.23 -20.42
N SER A 239 -12.88 1.16 -19.62
CA SER A 239 -13.01 1.21 -18.16
C SER A 239 -11.70 1.66 -17.50
N LEU A 240 -10.57 1.03 -17.87
CA LEU A 240 -9.21 1.42 -17.46
C LEU A 240 -8.85 2.85 -17.91
N GLY A 241 -9.32 3.24 -19.10
CA GLY A 241 -9.10 4.56 -19.70
C GLY A 241 -10.08 5.66 -19.27
N LEU A 242 -11.01 5.41 -18.34
CA LEU A 242 -12.00 6.41 -17.92
C LEU A 242 -11.33 7.57 -17.17
N ASN A 243 -11.57 8.81 -17.60
CA ASN A 243 -11.25 10.07 -16.92
C ASN A 243 -9.89 10.10 -16.14
N PRO A 244 -8.75 9.73 -16.75
CA PRO A 244 -7.49 9.46 -16.04
C PRO A 244 -6.77 10.70 -15.49
N ASN A 245 -7.30 11.91 -15.74
CA ASN A 245 -6.83 13.15 -15.11
C ASN A 245 -7.74 13.64 -13.97
N HIS A 246 -8.77 12.85 -13.60
CA HIS A 246 -9.68 13.10 -12.48
C HIS A 246 -9.65 11.93 -11.49
N ILE A 247 -9.78 10.70 -11.99
CA ILE A 247 -9.59 9.48 -11.20
C ILE A 247 -8.10 9.33 -10.88
N HIS A 248 -7.77 8.99 -9.63
CA HIS A 248 -6.38 8.81 -9.19
C HIS A 248 -6.01 7.33 -9.09
N ILE A 249 -6.96 6.54 -8.56
CA ILE A 249 -6.78 5.13 -8.22
C ILE A 249 -7.97 4.35 -8.81
N TYR A 250 -7.68 3.22 -9.43
CA TYR A 250 -8.66 2.27 -9.95
C TYR A 250 -8.52 0.98 -9.13
N SER A 251 -9.63 0.45 -8.61
CA SER A 251 -9.66 -0.83 -7.92
C SER A 251 -10.43 -1.84 -8.78
N ALA A 252 -9.83 -3.00 -9.02
CA ALA A 252 -10.41 -4.09 -9.80
C ALA A 252 -10.10 -5.44 -9.14
N SER A 253 -10.93 -6.43 -9.44
CA SER A 253 -10.80 -7.80 -8.96
C SER A 253 -11.42 -8.81 -9.92
N TRP A 254 -11.22 -8.56 -11.21
CA TRP A 254 -11.61 -9.41 -12.33
C TRP A 254 -10.38 -9.76 -13.16
N GLY A 255 -10.49 -10.84 -13.92
CA GLY A 255 -9.42 -11.41 -14.72
C GLY A 255 -9.95 -12.64 -15.47
N PRO A 256 -9.11 -13.64 -15.77
CA PRO A 256 -9.53 -14.93 -16.28
C PRO A 256 -10.41 -15.73 -15.30
N GLU A 257 -10.85 -16.93 -15.68
CA GLU A 257 -11.55 -17.84 -14.77
C GLU A 257 -10.55 -18.43 -13.76
N ASP A 258 -10.80 -18.24 -12.45
CA ASP A 258 -10.00 -18.68 -11.28
C ASP A 258 -10.00 -20.23 -11.12
N ASP A 259 -9.53 -20.97 -12.13
CA ASP A 259 -9.92 -22.37 -12.39
C ASP A 259 -8.79 -23.42 -12.38
N GLY A 260 -7.54 -23.01 -12.17
CA GLY A 260 -6.38 -23.89 -12.13
C GLY A 260 -5.93 -24.44 -13.50
N LYS A 261 -6.47 -23.93 -14.63
CA LYS A 261 -6.17 -24.40 -16.00
C LYS A 261 -5.96 -23.26 -17.01
N THR A 262 -6.59 -22.10 -16.82
CA THR A 262 -6.60 -20.98 -17.77
C THR A 262 -5.28 -20.20 -17.74
N VAL A 263 -4.90 -19.58 -18.86
CA VAL A 263 -3.77 -18.64 -18.96
C VAL A 263 -4.20 -17.56 -19.95
N ASP A 264 -4.55 -16.38 -19.44
CA ASP A 264 -5.07 -15.28 -20.26
C ASP A 264 -4.84 -13.94 -19.54
N GLY A 265 -5.06 -12.81 -20.21
CA GLY A 265 -4.75 -11.49 -19.65
C GLY A 265 -5.19 -10.33 -20.54
N PRO A 266 -4.67 -9.10 -20.31
CA PRO A 266 -5.05 -7.94 -21.09
C PRO A 266 -4.74 -8.14 -22.57
N ALA A 267 -5.80 -8.13 -23.37
CA ALA A 267 -5.71 -8.01 -24.80
C ALA A 267 -5.19 -6.62 -25.21
N ARG A 268 -5.10 -6.37 -26.52
CA ARG A 268 -4.30 -5.26 -27.06
C ARG A 268 -4.75 -3.89 -26.53
N LEU A 269 -6.05 -3.61 -26.53
CA LEU A 269 -6.55 -2.31 -26.12
C LEU A 269 -6.44 -2.14 -24.59
N ALA A 270 -6.62 -3.20 -23.81
CA ALA A 270 -6.44 -3.19 -22.36
C ALA A 270 -4.97 -2.91 -21.97
N GLU A 271 -3.99 -3.56 -22.60
CA GLU A 271 -2.55 -3.28 -22.38
C GLU A 271 -2.16 -1.87 -22.85
N GLU A 272 -2.69 -1.40 -24.00
CA GLU A 272 -2.52 0.00 -24.43
C GLU A 272 -3.17 0.98 -23.43
N ALA A 273 -4.29 0.62 -22.79
CA ALA A 273 -4.96 1.43 -21.77
C ALA A 273 -4.17 1.48 -20.45
N PHE A 274 -3.62 0.35 -19.98
CA PHE A 274 -2.71 0.33 -18.83
C PHE A 274 -1.49 1.22 -19.07
N PHE A 275 -0.78 1.01 -20.19
CA PHE A 275 0.41 1.79 -20.54
C PHE A 275 0.11 3.30 -20.62
N ARG A 276 -1.01 3.68 -21.24
CA ARG A 276 -1.45 5.09 -21.28
C ARG A 276 -1.87 5.61 -19.90
N GLY A 277 -2.50 4.78 -19.08
CA GLY A 277 -2.86 5.11 -17.70
C GLY A 277 -1.62 5.46 -16.87
N VAL A 278 -0.62 4.60 -16.83
CA VAL A 278 0.62 4.85 -16.06
C VAL A 278 1.51 5.94 -16.65
N SER A 279 1.43 6.21 -17.96
CA SER A 279 2.27 7.20 -18.64
C SER A 279 1.66 8.62 -18.74
N GLN A 280 0.32 8.72 -18.75
CA GLN A 280 -0.41 9.97 -19.04
C GLN A 280 -1.45 10.33 -17.97
N GLY A 281 -1.90 9.36 -17.17
CA GLY A 281 -2.83 9.58 -16.07
C GLY A 281 -2.24 10.45 -14.96
N ARG A 282 -3.10 11.05 -14.15
CA ARG A 282 -2.76 12.01 -13.08
C ARG A 282 -1.78 13.11 -13.55
N GLY A 283 -1.94 13.61 -14.78
CA GLY A 283 -1.07 14.63 -15.35
C GLY A 283 0.36 14.16 -15.66
N GLY A 284 0.58 12.86 -15.88
CA GLY A 284 1.90 12.26 -16.12
C GLY A 284 2.54 11.59 -14.90
N LEU A 285 1.90 11.63 -13.72
CA LEU A 285 2.32 10.83 -12.56
C LEU A 285 1.93 9.35 -12.67
N GLY A 286 0.97 9.05 -13.54
CA GLY A 286 0.42 7.73 -13.76
C GLY A 286 -0.78 7.41 -12.85
N SER A 287 -1.83 6.86 -13.46
CA SER A 287 -2.91 6.16 -12.79
C SER A 287 -2.37 5.02 -11.93
N ILE A 288 -2.93 4.81 -10.75
CA ILE A 288 -2.61 3.63 -9.92
C ILE A 288 -3.72 2.61 -10.10
N PHE A 289 -3.40 1.45 -10.68
CA PHE A 289 -4.32 0.32 -10.79
C PHE A 289 -4.03 -0.64 -9.64
N VAL A 290 -5.03 -0.97 -8.82
CA VAL A 290 -4.94 -1.91 -7.69
C VAL A 290 -5.75 -3.15 -8.04
N TRP A 291 -5.13 -4.32 -7.91
CA TRP A 291 -5.70 -5.58 -8.39
C TRP A 291 -5.76 -6.64 -7.29
N ALA A 292 -6.80 -7.46 -7.30
CA ALA A 292 -6.88 -8.66 -6.47
C ALA A 292 -6.17 -9.84 -7.16
N SER A 293 -5.39 -10.62 -6.42
CA SER A 293 -4.57 -11.72 -6.97
C SER A 293 -5.33 -13.05 -7.19
N GLY A 294 -6.58 -13.00 -7.69
CA GLY A 294 -7.40 -14.20 -7.95
C GLY A 294 -7.91 -14.94 -6.70
N ASN A 295 -8.82 -15.91 -6.89
CA ASN A 295 -9.45 -16.73 -5.83
C ASN A 295 -9.31 -18.26 -6.09
N GLY A 296 -8.49 -18.65 -7.07
CA GLY A 296 -8.32 -20.03 -7.55
C GLY A 296 -7.49 -20.94 -6.63
N GLY A 297 -7.12 -20.49 -5.41
CA GLY A 297 -6.27 -21.25 -4.49
C GLY A 297 -6.82 -22.65 -4.10
N ARG A 298 -8.14 -22.85 -4.19
CA ARG A 298 -8.79 -24.16 -4.01
C ARG A 298 -8.51 -25.12 -5.17
N GLU A 299 -8.55 -24.61 -6.40
CA GLU A 299 -8.29 -25.36 -7.63
C GLU A 299 -6.78 -25.36 -7.97
N HIS A 300 -5.95 -24.92 -7.01
CA HIS A 300 -4.50 -24.85 -7.08
C HIS A 300 -3.96 -23.98 -8.22
N ASP A 301 -4.62 -22.84 -8.46
CA ASP A 301 -4.13 -21.85 -9.42
C ASP A 301 -2.92 -21.05 -8.89
N SER A 302 -2.21 -20.38 -9.81
CA SER A 302 -1.04 -19.56 -9.57
C SER A 302 -1.13 -18.29 -10.42
N CYS A 303 -1.46 -17.19 -9.75
CA CYS A 303 -1.79 -15.88 -10.30
C CYS A 303 -0.79 -15.23 -11.29
N ASN A 304 0.41 -15.80 -11.51
CA ASN A 304 1.24 -15.45 -12.67
C ASN A 304 0.67 -15.95 -14.02
N CYS A 305 -0.42 -16.73 -14.00
CA CYS A 305 -1.21 -17.12 -15.17
C CYS A 305 -2.35 -16.13 -15.51
N ASP A 306 -2.69 -15.21 -14.60
CA ASP A 306 -3.51 -14.03 -14.88
C ASP A 306 -2.60 -12.88 -15.33
N GLY A 307 -2.72 -12.46 -16.58
CA GLY A 307 -1.94 -11.35 -17.13
C GLY A 307 -2.28 -9.97 -16.53
N TYR A 308 -3.44 -9.82 -15.86
CA TYR A 308 -3.82 -8.58 -15.17
C TYR A 308 -3.05 -8.40 -13.86
N THR A 309 -3.12 -9.36 -12.94
CA THR A 309 -2.35 -9.33 -11.68
C THR A 309 -0.83 -9.52 -11.89
N ASN A 310 -0.42 -10.19 -12.98
CA ASN A 310 0.99 -10.35 -13.38
C ASN A 310 1.58 -9.10 -14.10
N SER A 311 0.77 -8.10 -14.43
CA SER A 311 1.26 -6.87 -15.06
C SER A 311 2.17 -6.05 -14.12
N ILE A 312 3.12 -5.30 -14.68
CA ILE A 312 3.93 -4.37 -13.89
C ILE A 312 3.16 -3.09 -13.52
N TYR A 313 2.10 -2.78 -14.28
CA TYR A 313 1.30 -1.56 -14.14
C TYR A 313 0.23 -1.66 -13.03
N THR A 314 -0.07 -2.89 -12.60
CA THR A 314 -0.98 -3.19 -11.50
C THR A 314 -0.21 -3.29 -10.18
N LEU A 315 -0.89 -2.91 -9.09
CA LEU A 315 -0.42 -3.05 -7.72
C LEU A 315 -1.23 -4.20 -7.11
N SER A 316 -0.67 -5.40 -7.23
CA SER A 316 -1.36 -6.66 -6.99
C SER A 316 -1.34 -7.07 -5.52
N ILE A 317 -2.52 -7.39 -4.99
CA ILE A 317 -2.80 -7.58 -3.56
C ILE A 317 -3.44 -8.94 -3.30
N SER A 318 -2.82 -9.71 -2.40
CA SER A 318 -3.35 -10.97 -1.86
C SER A 318 -4.02 -10.78 -0.49
N SER A 319 -4.54 -11.86 0.09
CA SER A 319 -5.31 -11.80 1.35
C SER A 319 -4.65 -12.54 2.51
N ALA A 320 -4.82 -12.00 3.72
CA ALA A 320 -4.61 -12.70 4.98
C ALA A 320 -5.92 -12.91 5.74
N THR A 321 -6.05 -14.03 6.44
CA THR A 321 -7.17 -14.24 7.38
C THR A 321 -6.99 -13.45 8.69
N GLN A 322 -8.02 -13.40 9.54
CA GLN A 322 -7.95 -12.70 10.83
C GLN A 322 -6.82 -13.20 11.75
N PHE A 323 -6.54 -14.50 11.75
CA PHE A 323 -5.43 -15.07 12.52
C PHE A 323 -4.08 -14.98 11.79
N GLY A 324 -4.05 -14.35 10.60
CA GLY A 324 -2.86 -14.14 9.80
C GLY A 324 -2.39 -15.40 9.07
N ASN A 325 -3.31 -16.24 8.60
CA ASN A 325 -2.99 -17.40 7.76
C ASN A 325 -3.28 -17.08 6.29
N VAL A 326 -2.78 -17.91 5.37
CA VAL A 326 -3.17 -17.87 3.96
C VAL A 326 -4.62 -18.39 3.84
N PRO A 327 -5.57 -17.62 3.28
CA PRO A 327 -6.93 -18.08 3.06
C PRO A 327 -7.01 -19.21 2.02
N TRP A 328 -8.01 -20.08 2.13
CA TRP A 328 -8.20 -21.24 1.24
C TRP A 328 -8.41 -20.90 -0.24
N TYR A 329 -8.79 -19.66 -0.54
CA TYR A 329 -8.98 -19.14 -1.90
C TYR A 329 -7.76 -18.38 -2.43
N SER A 330 -6.80 -17.98 -1.58
CA SER A 330 -5.69 -17.13 -2.05
C SER A 330 -4.73 -17.93 -2.92
N GLU A 331 -4.45 -17.41 -4.10
CA GLU A 331 -3.40 -17.91 -4.97
C GLU A 331 -2.02 -17.43 -4.50
N ALA A 332 -0.98 -18.07 -5.05
CA ALA A 332 0.41 -17.69 -4.79
C ALA A 332 1.19 -17.56 -6.11
N CYS A 333 1.90 -16.43 -6.24
CA CYS A 333 2.70 -16.09 -7.41
C CYS A 333 3.74 -15.01 -7.04
N SER A 334 4.74 -14.77 -7.89
CA SER A 334 5.82 -13.80 -7.61
C SER A 334 5.51 -12.36 -8.04
N SER A 335 4.36 -12.12 -8.69
CA SER A 335 3.89 -10.78 -9.07
C SER A 335 3.21 -10.00 -7.93
N THR A 336 2.63 -10.67 -6.92
CA THR A 336 2.02 -10.02 -5.74
C THR A 336 3.02 -9.09 -5.04
N LEU A 337 2.59 -7.85 -4.75
CA LEU A 337 3.40 -6.88 -4.01
C LEU A 337 3.16 -6.92 -2.50
N ALA A 338 1.90 -7.06 -2.08
CA ALA A 338 1.53 -6.98 -0.66
C ALA A 338 0.19 -7.66 -0.35
N THR A 339 -0.23 -7.55 0.91
CA THR A 339 -1.41 -8.20 1.48
C THR A 339 -2.28 -7.20 2.24
N THR A 340 -3.59 -7.42 2.22
CA THR A 340 -4.49 -6.87 3.26
C THR A 340 -5.32 -7.99 3.89
N TYR A 341 -6.12 -7.64 4.90
CA TYR A 341 -7.03 -8.59 5.52
C TYR A 341 -8.27 -8.87 4.66
N SER A 342 -8.76 -10.10 4.70
CA SER A 342 -10.08 -10.49 4.19
C SER A 342 -10.63 -11.65 5.04
N SER A 343 -11.67 -12.32 4.53
CA SER A 343 -12.28 -13.51 5.12
C SER A 343 -11.33 -14.70 5.31
N GLY A 344 -11.60 -15.52 6.32
CA GLY A 344 -10.91 -16.79 6.56
C GLY A 344 -11.87 -17.97 6.70
N ASN A 345 -11.63 -18.83 7.70
CA ASN A 345 -12.54 -19.91 8.06
C ASN A 345 -13.78 -19.38 8.83
N GLN A 346 -14.77 -20.25 9.09
CA GLN A 346 -16.03 -19.84 9.74
C GLN A 346 -15.89 -19.27 11.17
N ASN A 347 -14.76 -19.51 11.85
CA ASN A 347 -14.47 -18.93 13.17
C ASN A 347 -13.74 -17.58 13.08
N GLU A 348 -13.34 -17.15 11.89
CA GLU A 348 -12.69 -15.87 11.62
C GLU A 348 -13.70 -14.86 11.10
N LYS A 349 -13.53 -13.59 11.50
CA LYS A 349 -14.34 -12.49 10.98
C LYS A 349 -14.11 -12.29 9.48
N GLN A 350 -15.14 -11.79 8.82
CA GLN A 350 -15.14 -11.43 7.41
C GLN A 350 -15.10 -9.89 7.26
N ILE A 351 -15.21 -9.40 6.02
CA ILE A 351 -15.26 -7.96 5.75
C ILE A 351 -16.66 -7.41 5.99
N VAL A 352 -16.69 -6.22 6.59
CA VAL A 352 -17.89 -5.48 6.98
C VAL A 352 -17.94 -4.18 6.18
N THR A 353 -18.97 -3.99 5.36
CA THR A 353 -19.05 -2.87 4.38
C THR A 353 -20.51 -2.63 3.92
N THR A 354 -20.73 -1.62 3.08
CA THR A 354 -22.00 -1.33 2.41
C THR A 354 -22.46 -2.49 1.53
N ASP A 355 -23.77 -2.63 1.31
CA ASP A 355 -24.33 -3.73 0.51
C ASP A 355 -25.58 -3.29 -0.26
N LEU A 356 -25.86 -3.98 -1.36
CA LEU A 356 -26.91 -3.63 -2.30
C LEU A 356 -28.30 -3.52 -1.61
N ARG A 357 -29.11 -2.56 -2.05
CA ARG A 357 -30.42 -2.18 -1.50
C ARG A 357 -30.33 -1.46 -0.15
N GLN A 358 -29.37 -0.55 -0.01
CA GLN A 358 -29.18 0.32 1.15
C GLN A 358 -28.92 -0.45 2.45
N LYS A 359 -28.06 -1.48 2.37
CA LYS A 359 -27.77 -2.44 3.44
C LYS A 359 -26.34 -2.33 3.94
N CYS A 360 -26.06 -3.03 5.04
CA CYS A 360 -24.73 -3.26 5.55
C CYS A 360 -24.50 -4.78 5.59
N THR A 361 -23.38 -5.25 5.04
CA THR A 361 -22.97 -6.65 5.13
C THR A 361 -21.88 -6.82 6.19
N GLU A 362 -21.87 -7.98 6.83
CA GLU A 362 -20.77 -8.45 7.69
C GLU A 362 -20.10 -9.70 7.08
N SER A 363 -20.36 -9.96 5.79
CA SER A 363 -19.95 -11.15 5.05
C SER A 363 -19.57 -10.81 3.60
N HIS A 364 -18.54 -9.97 3.44
CA HIS A 364 -17.76 -9.86 2.21
C HIS A 364 -16.42 -10.61 2.37
N THR A 365 -15.91 -11.15 1.26
CA THR A 365 -15.03 -12.34 1.23
C THR A 365 -14.25 -12.37 -0.09
N GLY A 366 -13.12 -13.09 -0.12
CA GLY A 366 -12.27 -13.23 -1.32
C GLY A 366 -11.11 -12.23 -1.35
N THR A 367 -10.19 -12.37 -2.32
CA THR A 367 -9.14 -11.37 -2.59
C THR A 367 -9.72 -10.06 -3.15
N SER A 368 -10.93 -10.13 -3.71
CA SER A 368 -11.68 -8.97 -4.17
C SER A 368 -12.09 -7.99 -3.07
N ALA A 369 -12.11 -8.42 -1.80
CA ALA A 369 -12.27 -7.54 -0.64
C ALA A 369 -10.92 -7.02 -0.07
N SER A 370 -9.79 -7.45 -0.63
CA SER A 370 -8.46 -6.95 -0.22
C SER A 370 -7.99 -5.78 -1.10
N ALA A 371 -8.16 -5.86 -2.42
CA ALA A 371 -7.81 -4.75 -3.32
C ALA A 371 -8.49 -3.39 -2.96
N PRO A 372 -9.77 -3.33 -2.53
CA PRO A 372 -10.43 -2.08 -2.10
C PRO A 372 -9.82 -1.49 -0.83
N LEU A 373 -9.45 -2.33 0.15
CA LEU A 373 -8.78 -1.88 1.36
C LEU A 373 -7.41 -1.28 1.03
N ALA A 374 -6.64 -1.93 0.14
CA ALA A 374 -5.38 -1.40 -0.36
C ALA A 374 -5.58 -0.07 -1.13
N ALA A 375 -6.57 0.02 -2.03
CA ALA A 375 -6.92 1.25 -2.74
C ALA A 375 -7.28 2.40 -1.78
N GLY A 376 -7.95 2.09 -0.67
CA GLY A 376 -8.19 3.02 0.43
C GLY A 376 -6.90 3.51 1.11
N ILE A 377 -5.97 2.62 1.44
CA ILE A 377 -4.67 3.00 2.06
C ILE A 377 -3.83 3.85 1.09
N ILE A 378 -3.85 3.49 -0.19
CA ILE A 378 -3.19 4.24 -1.26
C ILE A 378 -3.83 5.64 -1.39
N ALA A 379 -5.14 5.80 -1.17
CA ALA A 379 -5.79 7.11 -1.14
C ALA A 379 -5.41 7.96 0.07
N LEU A 380 -5.16 7.37 1.25
CA LEU A 380 -4.54 8.09 2.38
C LEU A 380 -3.12 8.54 2.05
N THR A 381 -2.35 7.65 1.43
CA THR A 381 -0.95 7.87 1.05
C THR A 381 -0.81 8.97 -0.02
N LEU A 382 -1.73 9.02 -0.99
CA LEU A 382 -1.81 10.13 -1.94
C LEU A 382 -2.28 11.44 -1.31
N GLU A 383 -3.11 11.45 -0.25
CA GLU A 383 -3.40 12.71 0.45
C GLU A 383 -2.13 13.28 1.10
N ALA A 384 -1.28 12.41 1.67
CA ALA A 384 -0.01 12.79 2.27
C ALA A 384 1.02 13.31 1.26
N ASN A 385 1.07 12.73 0.06
CA ASN A 385 1.90 13.24 -1.03
C ASN A 385 1.24 13.01 -2.41
N LYS A 386 0.64 14.07 -2.97
CA LYS A 386 -0.07 14.01 -4.27
C LYS A 386 0.86 13.87 -5.48
N ASN A 387 2.17 14.10 -5.30
CA ASN A 387 3.17 14.05 -6.36
C ASN A 387 3.74 12.64 -6.60
N LEU A 388 3.40 11.65 -5.76
CA LEU A 388 3.85 10.27 -5.92
C LEU A 388 3.42 9.70 -7.28
N THR A 389 4.38 9.20 -8.05
CA THR A 389 4.11 8.45 -9.29
C THR A 389 3.51 7.07 -8.99
N TRP A 390 3.03 6.38 -10.03
CA TRP A 390 2.58 4.99 -9.91
C TRP A 390 3.68 4.05 -9.36
N ARG A 391 4.94 4.25 -9.80
CA ARG A 391 6.12 3.54 -9.29
C ARG A 391 6.45 3.91 -7.85
N ASP A 392 6.40 5.19 -7.48
CA ASP A 392 6.63 5.62 -6.10
C ASP A 392 5.67 4.90 -5.13
N MET A 393 4.41 4.69 -5.52
CA MET A 393 3.46 3.92 -4.70
C MET A 393 3.86 2.45 -4.52
N GLN A 394 4.34 1.78 -5.58
CA GLN A 394 4.83 0.41 -5.47
C GLN A 394 6.10 0.34 -4.59
N HIS A 395 7.05 1.28 -4.74
CA HIS A 395 8.22 1.41 -3.86
C HIS A 395 7.84 1.61 -2.39
N LEU A 396 6.88 2.50 -2.09
CA LEU A 396 6.37 2.72 -0.74
C LEU A 396 5.79 1.43 -0.14
N VAL A 397 5.01 0.67 -0.91
CA VAL A 397 4.46 -0.63 -0.49
C VAL A 397 5.56 -1.64 -0.17
N VAL A 398 6.58 -1.79 -1.03
CA VAL A 398 7.73 -2.69 -0.82
C VAL A 398 8.52 -2.33 0.44
N GLN A 399 8.68 -1.03 0.74
CA GLN A 399 9.47 -0.58 1.89
C GLN A 399 8.71 -0.55 3.22
N THR A 400 7.36 -0.51 3.21
CA THR A 400 6.56 -0.32 4.43
C THR A 400 5.74 -1.54 4.87
N SER A 401 5.47 -2.49 3.97
CA SER A 401 4.71 -3.71 4.29
C SER A 401 5.32 -4.54 5.44
N LYS A 402 4.48 -5.28 6.16
CA LYS A 402 4.84 -6.02 7.38
C LYS A 402 4.67 -7.53 7.19
N PRO A 403 5.78 -8.30 7.16
CA PRO A 403 5.76 -9.76 7.31
C PRO A 403 5.34 -10.24 8.72
N ALA A 404 5.20 -9.33 9.68
CA ALA A 404 4.87 -9.66 11.06
C ALA A 404 3.44 -10.22 11.18
N HIS A 405 3.27 -11.23 12.03
CA HIS A 405 1.98 -11.90 12.32
C HIS A 405 1.29 -12.60 11.14
N LEU A 406 1.98 -12.73 9.99
CA LEU A 406 1.56 -13.48 8.81
C LEU A 406 2.29 -14.83 8.69
N ASN A 407 1.54 -15.92 8.65
CA ASN A 407 2.01 -17.30 8.66
C ASN A 407 2.03 -17.86 7.22
N ALA A 408 3.22 -18.00 6.65
CA ALA A 408 3.46 -18.74 5.41
C ALA A 408 4.74 -19.58 5.53
N ASN A 409 4.81 -20.67 4.76
CA ASN A 409 5.92 -21.62 4.79
C ASN A 409 7.08 -21.23 3.86
N ASP A 410 6.87 -20.25 2.98
CA ASP A 410 7.79 -19.86 1.90
C ASP A 410 8.45 -18.49 2.11
N TRP A 411 8.36 -17.92 3.32
CA TRP A 411 9.02 -16.66 3.69
C TRP A 411 10.54 -16.75 3.46
N THR A 412 11.00 -16.22 2.33
CA THR A 412 12.42 -16.08 1.99
C THR A 412 12.92 -14.69 2.35
N THR A 413 14.25 -14.49 2.33
CA THR A 413 14.87 -13.16 2.46
C THR A 413 15.63 -12.88 1.17
N ASN A 414 15.35 -11.74 0.54
CA ASN A 414 15.93 -11.35 -0.74
C ASN A 414 17.33 -10.73 -0.58
N GLY A 415 18.00 -10.40 -1.69
CA GLY A 415 19.37 -9.90 -1.72
C GLY A 415 19.60 -8.59 -0.98
N VAL A 416 18.55 -7.78 -0.80
CA VAL A 416 18.58 -6.53 -0.02
C VAL A 416 18.05 -6.68 1.41
N GLY A 417 17.84 -7.92 1.88
CA GLY A 417 17.50 -8.22 3.27
C GLY A 417 16.02 -8.08 3.63
N ARG A 418 15.11 -7.90 2.66
CA ARG A 418 13.66 -7.88 2.90
C ARG A 418 13.11 -9.30 2.89
N LYS A 419 12.08 -9.55 3.71
CA LYS A 419 11.33 -10.82 3.64
C LYS A 419 10.22 -10.73 2.60
N VAL A 420 10.05 -11.80 1.83
CA VAL A 420 9.04 -11.90 0.75
C VAL A 420 8.46 -13.32 0.70
N SER A 421 7.19 -13.45 0.33
CA SER A 421 6.44 -14.70 0.20
C SER A 421 5.50 -14.62 -1.00
N HIS A 422 5.36 -15.69 -1.78
CA HIS A 422 4.48 -15.73 -2.95
C HIS A 422 2.99 -15.67 -2.58
N SER A 423 2.64 -15.97 -1.32
CA SER A 423 1.26 -15.81 -0.81
C SER A 423 0.95 -14.39 -0.31
N TYR A 424 1.98 -13.56 -0.08
CA TYR A 424 1.82 -12.29 0.65
C TYR A 424 2.57 -11.08 0.06
N GLY A 425 3.42 -11.27 -0.95
CA GLY A 425 4.42 -10.30 -1.36
C GLY A 425 5.34 -9.91 -0.20
N TYR A 426 5.52 -8.62 0.02
CA TYR A 426 6.28 -8.05 1.14
C TYR A 426 5.49 -8.01 2.48
N GLY A 427 4.27 -8.57 2.51
CA GLY A 427 3.46 -8.70 3.72
C GLY A 427 2.29 -7.71 3.81
N LEU A 428 1.79 -7.49 5.02
CA LEU A 428 0.60 -6.70 5.29
C LEU A 428 0.84 -5.19 5.07
N LEU A 429 -0.06 -4.49 4.38
CA LEU A 429 -0.02 -3.03 4.29
C LEU A 429 -0.19 -2.36 5.66
N ASP A 430 0.64 -1.35 5.93
CA ASP A 430 0.63 -0.51 7.14
C ASP A 430 0.38 0.94 6.73
N ALA A 431 -0.86 1.40 6.92
CA ALA A 431 -1.28 2.73 6.47
C ALA A 431 -0.52 3.86 7.18
N GLY A 432 -0.21 3.70 8.47
CA GLY A 432 0.58 4.66 9.24
C GLY A 432 2.00 4.78 8.72
N ALA A 433 2.64 3.65 8.38
CA ALA A 433 3.99 3.65 7.80
C ALA A 433 4.03 4.19 6.36
N MET A 434 3.07 3.83 5.50
CA MET A 434 2.97 4.37 4.14
C MET A 434 2.82 5.89 4.15
N VAL A 435 1.89 6.41 4.96
CA VAL A 435 1.66 7.86 5.10
C VAL A 435 2.85 8.58 5.72
N ALA A 436 3.53 7.98 6.71
CA ALA A 436 4.74 8.57 7.31
C ALA A 436 5.92 8.66 6.31
N LEU A 437 6.13 7.62 5.50
CA LEU A 437 7.22 7.60 4.52
C LEU A 437 6.93 8.52 3.31
N ALA A 438 5.68 8.55 2.84
CA ALA A 438 5.23 9.39 1.72
C ALA A 438 5.52 10.88 1.89
N GLN A 439 5.42 11.40 3.13
CA GLN A 439 5.63 12.82 3.45
C GLN A 439 7.05 13.32 3.15
N ASN A 440 8.06 12.44 3.20
CA ASN A 440 9.46 12.76 2.91
C ASN A 440 9.99 11.97 1.70
N TRP A 441 9.12 11.35 0.91
CA TRP A 441 9.52 10.55 -0.24
C TRP A 441 10.11 11.42 -1.37
N THR A 442 11.24 10.99 -1.92
CA THR A 442 11.84 11.56 -3.13
C THR A 442 11.46 10.68 -4.31
N THR A 443 10.77 11.24 -5.30
CA THR A 443 10.33 10.50 -6.49
C THR A 443 11.51 9.81 -7.19
N VAL A 444 11.31 8.54 -7.56
CA VAL A 444 12.36 7.72 -8.17
C VAL A 444 12.71 8.14 -9.60
N ASP A 445 13.96 7.89 -10.01
CA ASP A 445 14.48 8.18 -11.35
C ASP A 445 13.61 7.59 -12.47
N PRO A 446 13.65 8.13 -13.71
CA PRO A 446 12.89 7.61 -14.84
C PRO A 446 13.09 6.11 -15.07
N GLN A 447 12.00 5.38 -15.32
CA GLN A 447 12.07 3.92 -15.47
C GLN A 447 12.89 3.54 -16.70
N ARG A 448 13.90 2.70 -16.48
CA ARG A 448 14.71 2.07 -17.52
C ARG A 448 14.20 0.67 -17.79
N LYS A 449 14.42 0.19 -19.02
CA LYS A 449 14.04 -1.15 -19.47
C LYS A 449 15.21 -1.78 -20.22
N CYS A 450 15.83 -2.80 -19.63
CA CYS A 450 16.85 -3.62 -20.28
C CYS A 450 16.20 -4.91 -20.81
N VAL A 451 16.46 -5.27 -22.06
CA VAL A 451 15.88 -6.45 -22.73
C VAL A 451 17.03 -7.35 -23.18
N ILE A 452 17.01 -8.61 -22.75
CA ILE A 452 18.14 -9.53 -22.90
C ILE A 452 17.62 -10.88 -23.41
N ASP A 453 17.92 -11.21 -24.67
CA ASP A 453 17.65 -12.54 -25.20
C ASP A 453 18.68 -13.55 -24.67
N ILE A 454 18.18 -14.57 -23.98
CA ILE A 454 19.01 -15.49 -23.20
C ILE A 454 19.51 -16.66 -24.07
N LEU A 455 18.61 -17.25 -24.86
CA LEU A 455 18.86 -18.43 -25.67
C LEU A 455 19.48 -18.09 -27.03
N THR A 456 20.47 -18.90 -27.44
CA THR A 456 21.02 -18.92 -28.80
C THR A 456 20.45 -20.04 -29.67
N GLU A 457 19.79 -21.02 -29.04
CA GLU A 457 19.18 -22.21 -29.65
C GLU A 457 18.06 -22.73 -28.74
N PRO A 458 17.04 -23.43 -29.28
CA PRO A 458 16.02 -24.09 -28.48
C PRO A 458 16.60 -25.15 -27.53
N LYS A 459 15.94 -25.39 -26.40
CA LYS A 459 16.35 -26.38 -25.38
C LYS A 459 15.21 -27.34 -25.09
N ASP A 460 15.50 -28.64 -25.13
CA ASP A 460 14.59 -29.67 -24.62
C ASP A 460 14.38 -29.47 -23.12
N ILE A 461 13.13 -29.64 -22.66
CA ILE A 461 12.76 -29.50 -21.24
C ILE A 461 12.93 -30.85 -20.52
N GLY A 462 12.53 -31.94 -21.18
CA GLY A 462 12.58 -33.29 -20.63
C GLY A 462 12.05 -33.39 -19.19
N ARG A 463 12.90 -33.87 -18.28
CA ARG A 463 12.59 -33.96 -16.84
C ARG A 463 12.84 -32.66 -16.08
N ARG A 464 13.96 -31.99 -16.36
CA ARG A 464 14.39 -30.72 -15.75
C ARG A 464 15.40 -30.05 -16.67
N LEU A 465 15.14 -28.80 -17.01
CA LEU A 465 16.01 -27.90 -17.75
C LEU A 465 16.49 -26.79 -16.83
N GLU A 466 17.77 -26.42 -16.97
CA GLU A 466 18.40 -25.32 -16.25
C GLU A 466 19.15 -24.45 -17.27
N VAL A 467 18.82 -23.15 -17.32
CA VAL A 467 19.41 -22.18 -18.24
C VAL A 467 20.10 -21.09 -17.43
N ARG A 468 21.43 -21.07 -17.46
CA ARG A 468 22.27 -20.08 -16.80
C ARG A 468 22.74 -19.01 -17.77
N LYS A 469 22.76 -17.74 -17.35
CA LYS A 469 23.26 -16.62 -18.15
C LYS A 469 23.82 -15.52 -17.26
N THR A 470 25.12 -15.24 -17.40
CA THR A 470 25.69 -13.99 -16.89
C THR A 470 25.23 -12.82 -17.76
N VAL A 471 24.68 -11.78 -17.14
CA VAL A 471 24.23 -10.55 -17.81
C VAL A 471 24.90 -9.31 -17.22
N THR A 472 25.05 -8.28 -18.03
CA THR A 472 25.61 -6.97 -17.63
C THR A 472 24.54 -5.93 -17.31
N ALA A 473 23.26 -6.32 -17.24
CA ALA A 473 22.12 -5.42 -16.99
C ALA A 473 22.11 -4.14 -17.88
N CYS A 474 22.54 -4.28 -19.14
CA CYS A 474 22.72 -3.18 -20.10
C CYS A 474 23.80 -2.13 -19.73
N LEU A 475 24.86 -2.53 -19.00
CA LEU A 475 26.02 -1.68 -18.69
C LEU A 475 26.60 -1.01 -19.94
N GLY A 476 26.72 0.32 -19.87
CA GLY A 476 27.19 1.18 -20.96
C GLY A 476 26.06 1.86 -21.75
N GLU A 477 24.83 1.33 -21.70
CA GLU A 477 23.67 1.86 -22.40
C GLU A 477 22.79 2.75 -21.50
N PRO A 478 21.96 3.64 -22.07
CA PRO A 478 20.94 4.39 -21.31
C PRO A 478 19.94 3.50 -20.55
N SER A 479 19.78 2.24 -20.98
CA SER A 479 18.95 1.21 -20.35
C SER A 479 19.63 0.49 -19.18
N HIS A 480 20.85 0.86 -18.78
CA HIS A 480 21.55 0.26 -17.63
C HIS A 480 20.75 0.36 -16.33
N ILE A 481 20.60 -0.76 -15.62
CA ILE A 481 19.88 -0.87 -14.34
C ILE A 481 20.81 -1.46 -13.27
N THR A 482 20.89 -0.81 -12.10
CA THR A 482 21.60 -1.30 -10.90
C THR A 482 20.70 -1.39 -9.66
N ARG A 483 19.42 -1.03 -9.80
CA ARG A 483 18.35 -1.24 -8.81
C ARG A 483 17.11 -1.70 -9.55
N LEU A 484 16.81 -2.98 -9.42
CA LEU A 484 15.67 -3.62 -10.06
C LEU A 484 14.35 -3.21 -9.40
N GLU A 485 13.30 -3.09 -10.20
CA GLU A 485 11.90 -3.00 -9.76
C GLU A 485 11.24 -4.35 -10.05
N HIS A 486 10.74 -4.51 -11.28
CA HIS A 486 10.19 -5.76 -11.80
C HIS A 486 11.20 -6.49 -12.68
N ALA A 487 11.22 -7.82 -12.62
CA ALA A 487 11.78 -8.65 -13.70
C ALA A 487 10.67 -9.47 -14.36
N GLN A 488 10.74 -9.63 -15.68
CA GLN A 488 9.91 -10.57 -16.45
C GLN A 488 10.80 -11.60 -17.14
N ALA A 489 10.46 -12.89 -17.02
CA ALA A 489 10.95 -13.94 -17.90
C ALA A 489 9.89 -14.20 -18.97
N ARG A 490 10.12 -13.70 -20.19
CA ARG A 490 9.22 -13.92 -21.33
C ARG A 490 9.56 -15.25 -21.98
N LEU A 491 8.68 -16.25 -21.83
CA LEU A 491 8.94 -17.63 -22.24
C LEU A 491 8.04 -18.04 -23.40
N THR A 492 8.63 -18.62 -24.45
CA THR A 492 7.90 -19.38 -25.48
C THR A 492 8.32 -20.84 -25.40
N LEU A 493 7.42 -21.71 -24.98
CA LEU A 493 7.68 -23.14 -24.83
C LEU A 493 6.46 -23.99 -25.24
N SER A 494 6.74 -25.13 -25.87
CA SER A 494 5.77 -26.21 -26.04
C SER A 494 5.89 -27.18 -24.87
N TYR A 495 4.77 -27.77 -24.43
CA TYR A 495 4.77 -28.86 -23.44
C TYR A 495 3.48 -29.66 -23.52
N ASN A 496 3.52 -30.99 -23.41
CA ASN A 496 2.35 -31.85 -23.64
C ASN A 496 1.30 -31.83 -22.50
N ARG A 497 1.65 -31.33 -21.31
CA ARG A 497 0.74 -31.09 -20.18
C ARG A 497 1.28 -29.95 -19.31
N ARG A 498 0.80 -28.74 -19.57
CA ARG A 498 1.31 -27.48 -19.01
C ARG A 498 1.33 -27.43 -17.48
N GLY A 499 0.31 -27.97 -16.82
CA GLY A 499 0.17 -27.99 -15.36
C GLY A 499 1.19 -28.82 -14.59
N ASP A 500 1.90 -29.73 -15.26
CA ASP A 500 2.97 -30.50 -14.61
C ASP A 500 4.28 -29.71 -14.50
N LEU A 501 4.37 -28.52 -15.11
CA LEU A 501 5.55 -27.64 -15.01
C LEU A 501 5.56 -26.87 -13.69
N ALA A 502 6.73 -26.83 -13.05
CA ALA A 502 7.10 -25.72 -12.17
C ALA A 502 8.24 -24.92 -12.81
N ILE A 503 8.20 -23.60 -12.66
CA ILE A 503 9.19 -22.69 -13.26
C ILE A 503 9.71 -21.75 -12.17
N HIS A 504 11.03 -21.64 -12.06
CA HIS A 504 11.70 -20.78 -11.09
C HIS A 504 12.75 -19.90 -11.77
N LEU A 505 12.94 -18.68 -11.26
CA LEU A 505 13.98 -17.75 -11.67
C LEU A 505 14.80 -17.32 -10.45
N VAL A 506 16.12 -17.49 -10.52
CA VAL A 506 17.07 -17.11 -9.46
C VAL A 506 17.85 -15.87 -9.92
N SER A 507 17.88 -14.83 -9.08
CA SER A 507 18.66 -13.61 -9.32
C SER A 507 20.16 -13.80 -9.01
N PRO A 508 21.05 -12.90 -9.47
CA PRO A 508 22.47 -12.92 -9.12
C PRO A 508 22.75 -12.82 -7.62
N MET A 509 21.82 -12.27 -6.84
CA MET A 509 21.92 -12.19 -5.37
C MET A 509 21.36 -13.45 -4.66
N GLY A 510 20.88 -14.44 -5.40
CA GLY A 510 20.41 -15.74 -4.89
C GLY A 510 18.90 -15.83 -4.63
N THR A 511 18.13 -14.78 -4.94
CA THR A 511 16.67 -14.75 -4.69
C THR A 511 15.92 -15.64 -5.68
N ARG A 512 15.38 -16.76 -5.20
CA ARG A 512 14.55 -17.70 -5.99
C ARG A 512 13.09 -17.22 -6.01
N SER A 513 12.64 -16.79 -7.18
CA SER A 513 11.23 -16.51 -7.47
C SER A 513 10.58 -17.74 -8.11
N THR A 514 9.45 -18.20 -7.58
CA THR A 514 8.58 -19.16 -8.27
C THR A 514 7.74 -18.40 -9.29
N LEU A 515 8.03 -18.61 -10.57
CA LEU A 515 7.32 -17.99 -11.68
C LEU A 515 6.03 -18.73 -12.03
N LEU A 516 6.02 -20.05 -11.87
CA LEU A 516 4.87 -20.94 -12.05
C LEU A 516 4.96 -22.07 -11.02
N ALA A 517 3.90 -22.27 -10.24
CA ALA A 517 3.71 -23.51 -9.47
C ALA A 517 2.96 -24.55 -10.33
N ALA A 518 3.13 -25.84 -10.01
CA ALA A 518 2.40 -26.90 -10.69
C ALA A 518 0.88 -26.76 -10.43
N ARG A 519 0.08 -26.80 -11.50
CA ARG A 519 -1.38 -26.65 -11.47
C ARG A 519 -2.04 -27.97 -11.91
N PRO A 520 -2.53 -28.82 -10.98
CA PRO A 520 -3.03 -30.16 -11.30
C PRO A 520 -4.17 -30.20 -12.34
N HIS A 521 -4.97 -29.15 -12.44
CA HIS A 521 -6.11 -29.08 -13.36
C HIS A 521 -5.74 -28.56 -14.77
N ASP A 522 -4.54 -28.01 -14.96
CA ASP A 522 -4.06 -27.58 -16.28
C ASP A 522 -3.53 -28.77 -17.11
N TYR A 523 -4.41 -29.34 -17.93
CA TYR A 523 -4.09 -30.36 -18.92
C TYR A 523 -3.87 -29.81 -20.34
N SER A 524 -3.65 -28.49 -20.51
CA SER A 524 -3.35 -27.89 -21.81
C SER A 524 -2.05 -28.46 -22.41
N ALA A 525 -2.04 -28.62 -23.74
CA ALA A 525 -0.86 -28.94 -24.53
C ALA A 525 -0.33 -27.72 -25.33
N ASP A 526 -0.93 -26.54 -25.12
CA ASP A 526 -0.63 -25.30 -25.86
C ASP A 526 0.67 -24.63 -25.37
N GLY A 527 1.11 -24.99 -24.15
CA GLY A 527 2.30 -24.42 -23.53
C GLY A 527 2.14 -22.94 -23.18
N PHE A 528 3.20 -22.17 -23.39
CA PHE A 528 3.22 -20.71 -23.19
C PHE A 528 3.80 -20.02 -24.43
N ASN A 529 3.16 -18.93 -24.86
CA ASN A 529 3.52 -18.18 -26.07
C ASN A 529 3.91 -16.74 -25.71
N ASP A 530 5.22 -16.46 -25.69
CA ASP A 530 5.85 -15.23 -25.19
C ASP A 530 5.35 -14.73 -23.82
N TRP A 531 4.87 -15.65 -22.97
CA TRP A 531 4.20 -15.33 -21.71
C TRP A 531 5.18 -14.70 -20.73
N ALA A 532 4.79 -13.54 -20.17
CA ALA A 532 5.69 -12.63 -19.47
C ALA A 532 5.62 -12.80 -17.94
N PHE A 533 5.96 -13.99 -17.44
CA PHE A 533 6.01 -14.29 -16.01
C PHE A 533 6.80 -13.22 -15.23
N MET A 534 6.16 -12.57 -14.27
CA MET A 534 6.71 -11.42 -13.54
C MET A 534 7.12 -11.80 -12.12
N THR A 535 8.17 -11.16 -11.61
CA THR A 535 8.56 -11.21 -10.20
C THR A 535 8.89 -9.82 -9.64
N THR A 536 8.39 -9.56 -8.44
CA THR A 536 8.71 -8.40 -7.59
C THR A 536 9.69 -8.74 -6.48
N HIS A 537 10.06 -10.02 -6.31
CA HIS A 537 10.80 -10.50 -5.13
C HIS A 537 12.25 -9.98 -5.07
N SER A 538 12.82 -9.58 -6.21
CA SER A 538 14.17 -9.01 -6.34
C SER A 538 14.20 -7.47 -6.35
N TRP A 539 13.18 -6.80 -5.78
CA TRP A 539 13.11 -5.34 -5.74
C TRP A 539 14.29 -4.71 -4.97
N ASP A 540 14.88 -3.66 -5.53
CA ASP A 540 16.15 -3.00 -5.18
C ASP A 540 17.44 -3.83 -5.33
N GLU A 541 17.37 -5.09 -5.82
CA GLU A 541 18.59 -5.87 -6.11
C GLU A 541 19.38 -5.29 -7.30
N ASP A 542 20.70 -5.53 -7.33
CA ASP A 542 21.51 -5.33 -8.53
C ASP A 542 21.32 -6.53 -9.46
N PRO A 543 20.76 -6.36 -10.68
CA PRO A 543 20.49 -7.47 -11.59
C PRO A 543 21.69 -7.88 -12.45
N ALA A 544 22.88 -7.29 -12.26
CA ALA A 544 24.10 -7.73 -12.94
C ALA A 544 24.69 -9.02 -12.31
N GLY A 545 25.10 -9.98 -13.16
CA GLY A 545 25.63 -11.28 -12.74
C GLY A 545 24.87 -12.46 -13.35
N GLU A 546 24.96 -13.65 -12.74
CA GLU A 546 24.30 -14.86 -13.27
C GLU A 546 22.83 -14.95 -12.85
N TRP A 547 21.94 -14.99 -13.85
CA TRP A 547 20.55 -15.43 -13.68
C TRP A 547 20.43 -16.91 -14.02
N VAL A 548 19.55 -17.61 -13.29
CA VAL A 548 19.25 -19.04 -13.53
C VAL A 548 17.75 -19.22 -13.71
N LEU A 549 17.31 -19.71 -14.88
CA LEU A 549 15.95 -20.21 -15.08
C LEU A 549 15.95 -21.73 -14.89
N GLU A 550 15.08 -22.23 -14.04
CA GLU A 550 14.80 -23.66 -13.86
C GLU A 550 13.38 -23.97 -14.36
N VAL A 551 13.25 -24.99 -15.18
CA VAL A 551 11.96 -25.53 -15.66
C VAL A 551 11.95 -27.02 -15.34
N GLU A 552 11.02 -27.48 -14.50
CA GLU A 552 10.98 -28.87 -14.06
C GLU A 552 9.60 -29.51 -14.22
N ASN A 553 9.60 -30.80 -14.54
CA ASN A 553 8.43 -31.66 -14.53
C ASN A 553 8.20 -32.17 -13.09
N THR A 554 7.05 -31.86 -12.51
CA THR A 554 6.70 -32.26 -11.13
C THR A 554 6.07 -33.64 -11.07
N SER A 555 5.27 -34.01 -12.07
CA SER A 555 4.57 -35.31 -12.20
C SER A 555 5.51 -36.46 -12.57
N GLU A 556 5.20 -37.70 -12.17
CA GLU A 556 5.97 -38.89 -12.59
C GLU A 556 5.80 -39.23 -14.10
N ALA A 557 4.90 -38.55 -14.81
CA ALA A 557 4.69 -38.76 -16.24
C ALA A 557 5.93 -38.38 -17.09
N ASN A 558 6.17 -39.16 -18.15
CA ASN A 558 7.19 -38.87 -19.18
C ASN A 558 6.72 -37.75 -20.12
N ASN A 559 6.53 -36.56 -19.56
CA ASN A 559 6.22 -35.34 -20.29
C ASN A 559 7.43 -34.86 -21.12
N TYR A 560 7.15 -34.08 -22.17
CA TYR A 560 8.11 -33.63 -23.17
C TYR A 560 7.69 -32.27 -23.75
N GLY A 561 8.68 -31.51 -24.23
CA GLY A 561 8.48 -30.21 -24.84
C GLY A 561 9.75 -29.38 -24.91
N THR A 562 9.70 -28.21 -25.53
CA THR A 562 10.90 -27.45 -25.89
C THR A 562 10.73 -25.97 -25.55
N LEU A 563 11.68 -25.41 -24.79
CA LEU A 563 11.82 -23.98 -24.60
C LEU A 563 12.50 -23.38 -25.83
N THR A 564 11.80 -22.53 -26.56
CA THR A 564 12.25 -21.95 -27.84
C THR A 564 12.71 -20.50 -27.71
N LYS A 565 12.12 -19.75 -26.76
CA LYS A 565 12.48 -18.37 -26.45
C LYS A 565 12.50 -18.17 -24.93
N PHE A 566 13.52 -17.48 -24.45
CA PHE A 566 13.56 -16.86 -23.13
C PHE A 566 14.21 -15.49 -23.30
N THR A 567 13.42 -14.44 -23.11
CA THR A 567 13.89 -13.05 -23.01
C THR A 567 13.74 -12.60 -21.56
N LEU A 568 14.85 -12.25 -20.90
CA LEU A 568 14.84 -11.60 -19.60
C LEU A 568 14.62 -10.11 -19.82
N VAL A 569 13.59 -9.53 -19.20
CA VAL A 569 13.30 -8.10 -19.25
C VAL A 569 13.39 -7.55 -17.83
N LEU A 570 14.30 -6.60 -17.64
CA LEU A 570 14.56 -5.95 -16.36
C LEU A 570 14.00 -4.53 -16.42
N TYR A 571 13.22 -4.13 -15.42
CA TYR A 571 12.74 -2.77 -15.22
C TYR A 571 13.38 -2.20 -13.96
N GLY A 572 13.69 -0.90 -13.95
CA GLY A 572 14.22 -0.27 -12.74
C GLY A 572 14.98 1.02 -12.99
N THR A 573 15.97 1.27 -12.14
CA THR A 573 16.78 2.50 -12.16
C THR A 573 18.28 2.19 -12.10
N ALA A 574 19.09 3.18 -12.46
CA ALA A 574 20.48 3.29 -12.05
C ALA A 574 20.76 4.77 -11.79
N PRO A 575 21.62 5.12 -10.82
CA PRO A 575 21.88 6.51 -10.46
C PRO A 575 22.27 7.38 -11.67
N GLU A 576 21.77 8.62 -11.71
CA GLU A 576 22.38 9.67 -12.52
C GLU A 576 23.81 9.89 -12.00
N GLY A 577 24.80 9.36 -12.72
CA GLY A 577 26.14 9.13 -12.18
C GLY A 577 26.97 8.04 -12.87
N LEU A 578 26.39 7.22 -13.76
CA LEU A 578 27.22 6.71 -14.87
C LEU A 578 27.78 7.94 -15.61
N PRO A 579 29.10 8.05 -15.83
CA PRO A 579 29.63 9.13 -16.62
C PRO A 579 29.07 8.99 -18.04
N THR A 580 28.43 10.05 -18.53
CA THR A 580 28.38 10.27 -19.98
C THR A 580 29.81 10.08 -20.51
N PRO A 581 30.07 9.24 -21.54
CA PRO A 581 31.35 9.30 -22.24
C PRO A 581 31.50 10.76 -22.66
N PRO A 582 32.55 11.46 -22.17
CA PRO A 582 32.46 12.90 -21.97
C PRO A 582 32.06 13.59 -23.26
N GLU A 583 31.02 14.44 -23.20
CA GLU A 583 30.75 15.40 -24.27
C GLU A 583 32.10 16.00 -24.65
N SER A 584 32.44 15.95 -25.94
CA SER A 584 33.84 15.98 -26.36
C SER A 584 34.42 17.40 -26.32
N ILE A 585 34.56 17.93 -25.11
CA ILE A 585 35.21 19.19 -24.76
C ILE A 585 36.63 19.13 -25.33
N GLY A 586 36.99 20.12 -26.14
CA GLY A 586 38.25 20.09 -26.86
C GLY A 586 38.25 19.21 -28.11
N CYS A 587 37.11 18.82 -28.69
CA CYS A 587 37.06 18.20 -30.02
C CYS A 587 36.70 19.22 -31.11
N LYS A 588 37.61 19.38 -32.07
CA LYS A 588 37.50 20.30 -33.21
C LYS A 588 36.84 19.67 -34.44
N THR A 589 36.90 18.33 -34.58
CA THR A 589 36.32 17.61 -35.71
C THR A 589 35.84 16.21 -35.30
N LEU A 590 34.56 15.93 -35.57
CA LEU A 590 33.87 14.67 -35.29
C LEU A 590 33.58 13.90 -36.59
N THR A 591 33.56 12.57 -36.53
CA THR A 591 33.03 11.72 -37.61
C THR A 591 31.50 11.62 -37.55
N SER A 592 30.89 11.10 -38.63
CA SER A 592 29.49 10.65 -38.66
C SER A 592 29.13 9.58 -37.62
N SER A 593 30.14 8.94 -37.01
CA SER A 593 30.05 7.98 -35.91
C SER A 593 30.39 8.57 -34.53
N GLN A 594 30.33 9.90 -34.39
CA GLN A 594 30.59 10.66 -33.15
C GLN A 594 31.99 10.44 -32.53
N ALA A 595 32.95 9.90 -33.29
CA ALA A 595 34.33 9.75 -32.86
C ALA A 595 35.11 11.05 -33.13
N CYS A 596 35.91 11.52 -32.16
CA CYS A 596 36.77 12.66 -32.40
C CYS A 596 38.03 12.26 -33.19
N VAL A 597 38.46 13.13 -34.11
CA VAL A 597 39.66 12.93 -34.95
C VAL A 597 40.67 14.07 -34.87
N VAL A 598 40.25 15.28 -34.50
CA VAL A 598 41.12 16.44 -34.28
C VAL A 598 40.69 17.14 -33.00
N CYS A 599 41.63 17.36 -32.09
CA CYS A 599 41.39 18.09 -30.84
C CYS A 599 41.66 19.60 -30.98
N GLU A 600 41.14 20.39 -30.04
CA GLU A 600 41.48 21.81 -29.87
C GLU A 600 42.85 21.98 -29.19
N GLU A 601 43.41 23.18 -29.26
CA GLU A 601 44.71 23.47 -28.65
C GLU A 601 44.66 23.31 -27.12
N GLY A 602 45.61 22.56 -26.57
CA GLY A 602 45.62 22.17 -25.15
C GLY A 602 44.98 20.80 -24.85
N PHE A 603 44.46 20.10 -25.86
CA PHE A 603 43.95 18.72 -25.73
C PHE A 603 44.75 17.74 -26.61
N SER A 604 44.84 16.49 -26.18
CA SER A 604 45.49 15.39 -26.89
C SER A 604 44.51 14.25 -27.18
N LEU A 605 44.63 13.63 -28.35
CA LEU A 605 43.76 12.52 -28.76
C LEU A 605 44.18 11.22 -28.05
N HIS A 606 43.24 10.60 -27.34
CA HIS A 606 43.38 9.26 -26.76
C HIS A 606 42.14 8.42 -27.06
N GLN A 607 42.33 7.27 -27.72
CA GLN A 607 41.25 6.31 -28.03
C GLN A 607 39.97 6.93 -28.64
N LYS A 608 40.13 7.89 -29.57
CA LYS A 608 39.05 8.66 -30.26
C LYS A 608 38.32 9.71 -29.39
N THR A 609 38.84 10.01 -28.20
CA THR A 609 38.38 11.12 -27.34
C THR A 609 39.50 12.13 -27.13
N CYS A 610 39.17 13.38 -26.80
CA CYS A 610 40.15 14.42 -26.48
C CYS A 610 40.30 14.53 -24.96
N VAL A 611 41.55 14.47 -24.48
CA VAL A 611 41.89 14.57 -23.05
C VAL A 611 42.90 15.69 -22.84
N GLN A 612 42.70 16.50 -21.79
CA GLN A 612 43.62 17.59 -21.46
C GLN A 612 44.99 17.07 -20.93
N HIS A 613 44.99 15.88 -20.34
CA HIS A 613 46.16 15.18 -19.82
C HIS A 613 46.08 13.71 -20.26
N CYS A 614 47.19 13.13 -20.74
CA CYS A 614 47.21 11.72 -21.10
C CYS A 614 47.13 10.81 -19.86
N PRO A 615 46.45 9.65 -19.94
CA PRO A 615 46.34 8.73 -18.81
C PRO A 615 47.69 8.07 -18.48
N PRO A 616 47.86 7.52 -17.25
CA PRO A 616 49.07 6.79 -16.86
C PRO A 616 49.45 5.70 -17.87
N GLY A 617 50.75 5.60 -18.18
CA GLY A 617 51.26 4.76 -19.26
C GLY A 617 51.24 5.40 -20.66
N PHE A 618 50.79 6.66 -20.79
CA PHE A 618 50.82 7.43 -22.04
C PHE A 618 51.37 8.85 -21.82
N ALA A 619 51.99 9.44 -22.84
CA ALA A 619 52.48 10.82 -22.88
C ALA A 619 51.97 11.56 -24.13
N PRO A 620 51.78 12.89 -24.09
CA PRO A 620 51.35 13.68 -25.24
C PRO A 620 52.50 13.90 -26.21
N GLN A 621 52.33 13.53 -27.48
CA GLN A 621 53.30 13.81 -28.54
C GLN A 621 52.59 14.42 -29.77
N VAL A 622 53.20 15.41 -30.40
CA VAL A 622 52.70 15.95 -31.67
C VAL A 622 53.17 15.04 -32.80
N LEU A 623 52.21 14.50 -33.56
CA LEU A 623 52.46 13.71 -34.76
C LEU A 623 51.75 14.34 -35.96
N ASP A 624 52.35 14.20 -37.14
CA ASP A 624 51.69 14.45 -38.42
C ASP A 624 50.73 13.28 -38.69
N THR A 625 49.42 13.50 -38.59
CA THR A 625 48.37 12.51 -38.86
C THR A 625 47.81 12.69 -40.27
N HIS A 626 47.67 11.59 -41.00
CA HIS A 626 47.04 11.56 -42.33
C HIS A 626 45.52 11.42 -42.18
N TYR A 627 44.76 12.37 -42.72
CA TYR A 627 43.30 12.34 -42.68
C TYR A 627 42.72 12.16 -44.09
N ASN A 628 42.07 11.01 -44.32
CA ASN A 628 41.31 10.77 -45.54
C ASN A 628 39.92 11.42 -45.42
N THR A 629 39.67 12.46 -46.20
CA THR A 629 38.31 12.81 -46.61
C THR A 629 38.01 12.17 -47.97
N GLU A 630 36.74 12.10 -48.39
CA GLU A 630 36.33 11.32 -49.56
C GLU A 630 36.86 11.82 -50.91
N ASN A 631 37.60 12.95 -50.97
CA ASN A 631 38.27 13.42 -52.19
C ASN A 631 39.69 13.99 -52.00
N ASP A 632 40.23 14.13 -50.78
CA ASP A 632 41.62 14.61 -50.60
C ASP A 632 42.25 14.20 -49.25
N VAL A 633 43.58 14.24 -49.19
CA VAL A 633 44.39 13.83 -48.01
C VAL A 633 45.19 15.01 -47.45
N GLU A 634 44.68 15.63 -46.40
CA GLU A 634 45.44 16.62 -45.63
C GLU A 634 46.33 15.95 -44.56
N ILE A 635 47.49 16.58 -44.31
CA ILE A 635 48.41 16.21 -43.23
C ILE A 635 48.22 17.21 -42.10
N ILE A 636 47.70 16.76 -40.97
CA ILE A 636 47.36 17.62 -39.82
C ILE A 636 48.29 17.30 -38.66
N ARG A 637 48.86 18.32 -38.02
CA ARG A 637 49.61 18.15 -36.77
C ARG A 637 48.64 18.02 -35.60
N ALA A 638 48.52 16.83 -35.05
CA ALA A 638 47.68 16.54 -33.90
C ALA A 638 48.54 16.18 -32.69
N SER A 639 48.12 16.64 -31.50
CA SER A 639 48.64 16.08 -30.25
C SER A 639 47.93 14.76 -29.97
N VAL A 640 48.69 13.68 -29.76
CA VAL A 640 48.18 12.31 -29.56
C VAL A 640 48.86 11.72 -28.34
N CYS A 641 48.10 11.02 -27.50
CA CYS A 641 48.64 10.29 -26.36
C CYS A 641 49.30 8.98 -26.84
N VAL A 642 50.63 8.99 -26.97
CA VAL A 642 51.45 7.82 -27.33
C VAL A 642 51.78 6.99 -26.08
N PRO A 643 51.92 5.65 -26.18
CA PRO A 643 52.28 4.82 -25.03
C PRO A 643 53.73 5.09 -24.58
N CYS A 644 53.97 5.00 -23.27
CA CYS A 644 55.30 5.04 -22.68
C CYS A 644 56.17 3.85 -23.13
N HIS A 645 57.49 4.00 -23.03
CA HIS A 645 58.39 2.86 -23.16
C HIS A 645 58.08 1.79 -22.10
N ALA A 646 58.13 0.51 -22.48
CA ALA A 646 57.67 -0.62 -21.66
C ALA A 646 58.45 -0.85 -20.34
N SER A 647 59.49 -0.07 -20.08
CA SER A 647 60.21 -0.02 -18.79
C SER A 647 59.59 0.95 -17.78
N CYS A 648 58.84 1.97 -18.24
CA CYS A 648 58.25 3.00 -17.40
C CYS A 648 56.83 2.63 -16.95
N ALA A 649 56.36 3.18 -15.83
CA ALA A 649 54.95 3.18 -15.42
C ALA A 649 54.26 4.51 -15.78
N THR A 650 54.98 5.63 -15.73
CA THR A 650 54.59 6.91 -16.33
C THR A 650 55.81 7.55 -16.97
N CYS A 651 55.59 8.44 -17.94
CA CYS A 651 56.67 9.03 -18.75
C CYS A 651 56.32 10.45 -19.22
N GLN A 652 57.35 11.20 -19.64
CA GLN A 652 57.21 12.49 -20.33
C GLN A 652 57.19 12.35 -21.86
N GLY A 653 57.54 11.16 -22.38
CA GLY A 653 57.67 10.83 -23.79
C GLY A 653 57.91 9.33 -24.00
N PRO A 654 58.01 8.84 -25.27
CA PRO A 654 58.08 7.42 -25.57
C PRO A 654 59.49 6.80 -25.42
N ALA A 655 60.52 7.54 -25.00
CA ALA A 655 61.88 7.02 -24.90
C ALA A 655 62.09 6.16 -23.63
N PRO A 656 63.06 5.22 -23.63
CA PRO A 656 63.47 4.50 -22.40
C PRO A 656 64.04 5.42 -21.30
N THR A 657 64.47 6.63 -21.67
CA THR A 657 65.00 7.70 -20.81
C THR A 657 63.96 8.79 -20.50
N ASP A 658 62.67 8.53 -20.76
CA ASP A 658 61.58 9.48 -20.46
C ASP A 658 60.77 9.08 -19.22
N CYS A 659 61.24 8.12 -18.41
CA CYS A 659 60.45 7.59 -17.29
C CYS A 659 60.32 8.61 -16.15
N LEU A 660 59.07 8.90 -15.75
CA LEU A 660 58.72 9.69 -14.57
C LEU A 660 58.42 8.80 -13.35
N SER A 661 58.04 7.54 -13.57
CA SER A 661 57.94 6.51 -12.55
C SER A 661 58.17 5.12 -13.13
N CYS A 662 58.50 4.15 -12.28
CA CYS A 662 58.78 2.77 -12.67
C CYS A 662 57.73 1.79 -12.13
N PRO A 663 57.54 0.63 -12.79
CA PRO A 663 56.77 -0.47 -12.23
C PRO A 663 57.34 -0.94 -10.89
N SER A 664 56.50 -1.53 -10.04
CA SER A 664 56.80 -1.95 -8.65
C SER A 664 57.94 -2.96 -8.43
N HIS A 665 58.66 -3.33 -9.49
CA HIS A 665 59.79 -4.25 -9.50
C HIS A 665 61.06 -3.65 -10.14
N ALA A 666 61.08 -2.33 -10.35
CA ALA A 666 62.21 -1.57 -10.88
C ALA A 666 62.37 -0.23 -10.14
N SER A 667 63.60 0.26 -10.03
CA SER A 667 63.93 1.56 -9.46
C SER A 667 64.18 2.60 -10.57
N LEU A 668 63.69 3.82 -10.37
CA LEU A 668 63.98 4.95 -11.24
C LEU A 668 65.39 5.47 -10.95
N ASP A 669 66.20 5.61 -12.00
CA ASP A 669 67.39 6.45 -11.95
C ASP A 669 66.95 7.92 -12.18
N PRO A 670 67.13 8.83 -11.20
CA PRO A 670 66.67 10.21 -11.32
C PRO A 670 67.60 11.10 -12.16
N VAL A 671 68.76 10.59 -12.61
CA VAL A 671 69.71 11.31 -13.47
C VAL A 671 69.51 10.90 -14.93
N GLU A 672 69.45 9.59 -15.19
CA GLU A 672 69.26 9.04 -16.54
C GLU A 672 67.78 8.93 -16.96
N GLN A 673 66.84 9.16 -16.03
CA GLN A 673 65.39 8.99 -16.23
C GLN A 673 65.00 7.61 -16.81
N THR A 674 65.75 6.56 -16.44
CA THR A 674 65.52 5.16 -16.85
C THR A 674 65.05 4.29 -15.68
N CYS A 675 64.33 3.21 -15.98
CA CYS A 675 63.92 2.21 -15.00
C CYS A 675 64.82 0.96 -15.04
N SER A 676 65.54 0.69 -13.95
CA SER A 676 66.43 -0.47 -13.83
C SER A 676 65.89 -1.52 -12.85
N ARG A 677 66.07 -2.81 -13.18
CA ARG A 677 65.76 -3.92 -12.26
C ARG A 677 66.97 -4.21 -11.37
N GLN A 678 66.77 -4.19 -10.05
CA GLN A 678 67.81 -4.61 -9.11
C GLN A 678 68.06 -6.11 -9.21
N SER A 679 69.30 -6.50 -9.52
CA SER A 679 69.74 -7.89 -9.51
C SER A 679 70.06 -8.37 -8.08
N GLN A 680 69.83 -9.64 -7.79
CA GLN A 680 70.00 -10.21 -6.45
C GLN A 680 71.50 -10.39 -6.10
N SER A 681 72.17 -9.33 -5.63
CA SER A 681 73.59 -9.42 -5.22
C SER A 681 73.99 -8.58 -3.99
N SER A 682 73.03 -8.22 -3.12
CA SER A 682 73.32 -7.60 -1.82
C SER A 682 72.29 -7.96 -0.74
N ARG A 683 72.38 -9.19 -0.21
CA ARG A 683 71.72 -9.60 1.04
C ARG A 683 72.79 -9.97 2.07
N GLU A 684 72.89 -9.19 3.12
CA GLU A 684 73.47 -9.63 4.40
C GLU A 684 72.68 -8.99 5.55
N SER A 685 72.42 -9.76 6.60
CA SER A 685 71.53 -9.38 7.70
C SER A 685 72.33 -8.94 8.92
N PRO A 686 71.75 -8.07 9.77
CA PRO A 686 71.62 -8.45 11.18
C PRO A 686 70.19 -8.85 11.58
N GLN A 687 70.06 -9.54 12.71
CA GLN A 687 68.78 -10.00 13.26
C GLN A 687 68.25 -9.04 14.36
N GLN A 688 67.02 -9.30 14.81
CA GLN A 688 66.40 -8.84 16.07
C GLN A 688 66.02 -7.35 16.16
N GLN A 689 64.76 -7.03 15.85
CA GLN A 689 63.68 -7.03 16.86
C GLN A 689 62.30 -7.05 16.16
N LEU A 690 61.30 -7.73 16.74
CA LEU A 690 59.92 -7.74 16.20
C LEU A 690 59.09 -6.56 16.77
N PRO A 691 58.01 -6.13 16.07
CA PRO A 691 57.27 -4.92 16.44
C PRO A 691 56.41 -5.07 17.70
N ARG A 692 56.14 -3.94 18.37
CA ARG A 692 55.08 -3.82 19.40
C ARG A 692 53.78 -3.29 18.77
N PRO A 693 52.60 -3.81 19.14
CA PRO A 693 51.30 -3.27 18.72
C PRO A 693 50.96 -1.95 19.45
N PRO A 694 49.95 -1.18 18.97
CA PRO A 694 49.46 0.04 19.62
C PRO A 694 48.74 -0.22 20.96
N PRO A 695 48.58 0.80 21.82
CA PRO A 695 48.04 0.63 23.17
C PRO A 695 46.51 0.44 23.22
N PRO A 696 45.98 -0.32 24.20
CA PRO A 696 44.55 -0.46 24.49
C PRO A 696 44.02 0.70 25.38
N PRO A 697 42.69 0.75 25.67
CA PRO A 697 42.09 1.68 26.63
C PRO A 697 42.47 1.39 28.08
N GLU A 698 42.15 2.34 28.98
CA GLU A 698 42.31 2.21 30.43
C GLU A 698 41.04 1.62 31.07
N GLU A 699 41.22 0.69 32.00
CA GLU A 699 40.17 0.13 32.87
C GLU A 699 40.58 0.36 34.34
N GLU A 700 39.63 0.71 35.21
CA GLU A 700 39.82 0.76 36.68
C GLU A 700 39.14 -0.46 37.32
N GLU A 701 39.85 -1.19 38.18
CA GLU A 701 39.38 -2.46 38.77
C GLU A 701 38.43 -2.27 39.99
N GLU A 702 37.61 -3.28 40.25
CA GLU A 702 36.73 -3.36 41.43
C GLU A 702 37.49 -3.85 42.69
N GLU A 703 37.14 -3.35 43.88
CA GLU A 703 37.48 -4.01 45.16
C GLU A 703 36.30 -3.90 46.17
N GLU A 704 36.12 -4.92 47.02
CA GLU A 704 34.92 -5.14 47.83
C GLU A 704 34.85 -4.30 49.13
N ALA A 705 33.62 -3.95 49.57
CA ALA A 705 33.37 -3.53 50.96
C ALA A 705 31.93 -3.81 51.45
N GLU A 706 31.79 -4.68 52.47
CA GLU A 706 30.51 -4.98 53.14
C GLU A 706 30.09 -3.90 54.20
N PRO A 707 28.82 -3.90 54.68
CA PRO A 707 28.11 -2.64 54.92
C PRO A 707 28.01 -2.16 56.38
N ARG A 708 27.80 -0.84 56.57
CA ARG A 708 27.28 -0.26 57.82
C ARG A 708 26.25 0.86 57.64
N VAL A 709 24.98 0.46 57.74
CA VAL A 709 23.85 1.14 58.42
C VAL A 709 23.90 2.67 58.54
N ARG A 710 23.00 3.35 57.83
CA ARG A 710 22.29 4.55 58.32
C ARG A 710 20.77 4.39 58.08
N ALA A 711 19.97 4.84 59.03
CA ALA A 711 18.53 4.59 59.04
C ALA A 711 17.75 5.58 58.17
N GLY A 712 16.84 5.06 57.34
CA GLY A 712 15.80 5.85 56.67
C GLY A 712 14.47 5.79 57.43
N LEU A 713 13.68 6.87 57.36
CA LEU A 713 12.27 6.83 57.78
C LEU A 713 11.41 6.17 56.69
N PRO A 714 10.32 5.47 57.03
CA PRO A 714 9.45 4.82 56.05
C PRO A 714 8.59 5.83 55.27
N PRO A 715 8.29 5.57 53.98
CA PRO A 715 7.33 6.36 53.21
C PRO A 715 5.88 6.11 53.68
N SER A 716 5.05 7.14 53.57
CA SER A 716 3.65 7.11 54.04
C SER A 716 2.67 6.61 52.96
N HIS A 717 2.27 5.33 53.04
CA HIS A 717 1.26 4.70 52.17
C HIS A 717 -0.19 5.20 52.37
N LEU A 718 -0.38 6.48 52.69
CA LEU A 718 -1.71 7.07 52.92
C LEU A 718 -2.59 7.16 51.65
N PRO A 719 -2.07 7.53 50.45
CA PRO A 719 -2.90 7.68 49.25
C PRO A 719 -3.53 6.36 48.76
N GLU A 720 -2.75 5.28 48.78
CA GLU A 720 -3.13 3.98 48.22
C GLU A 720 -4.22 3.29 49.07
N VAL A 721 -4.07 3.35 50.40
CA VAL A 721 -5.07 2.83 51.35
C VAL A 721 -6.39 3.60 51.24
N VAL A 722 -6.34 4.94 51.06
CA VAL A 722 -7.54 5.76 50.84
C VAL A 722 -8.23 5.41 49.52
N ALA A 723 -7.47 5.20 48.43
CA ALA A 723 -8.04 4.77 47.15
C ALA A 723 -8.72 3.39 47.25
N GLY A 724 -8.08 2.43 47.91
CA GLY A 724 -8.65 1.09 48.13
C GLY A 724 -9.96 1.14 48.95
N LEU A 725 -9.99 1.92 50.04
CA LEU A 725 -11.19 2.09 50.87
C LEU A 725 -12.35 2.76 50.11
N ILE A 726 -12.06 3.72 49.22
CA ILE A 726 -13.08 4.37 48.37
C ILE A 726 -13.67 3.37 47.38
N CYS A 727 -12.85 2.53 46.73
CA CYS A 727 -13.35 1.48 45.84
C CYS A 727 -14.26 0.48 46.57
N VAL A 728 -13.87 0.01 47.75
CA VAL A 728 -14.71 -0.89 48.58
C VAL A 728 -16.04 -0.23 48.94
N LEU A 729 -16.02 1.05 49.33
CA LEU A 729 -17.23 1.78 49.70
C LEU A 729 -18.18 1.98 48.50
N ILE A 730 -17.65 2.25 47.30
CA ILE A 730 -18.43 2.33 46.06
C ILE A 730 -19.10 0.98 45.74
N VAL A 731 -18.37 -0.14 45.82
CA VAL A 731 -18.94 -1.48 45.60
C VAL A 731 -20.02 -1.80 46.62
N LEU A 732 -19.81 -1.50 47.91
CA LEU A 732 -20.82 -1.69 48.95
C LEU A 732 -22.10 -0.89 48.69
N VAL A 733 -21.98 0.37 48.26
CA VAL A 733 -23.15 1.20 47.88
C VAL A 733 -23.87 0.58 46.67
N PHE A 734 -23.13 0.12 45.65
CA PHE A 734 -23.73 -0.49 44.46
C PHE A 734 -24.49 -1.80 44.79
N VAL A 735 -23.89 -2.68 45.60
CA VAL A 735 -24.52 -3.92 46.09
C VAL A 735 -25.74 -3.60 46.96
N THR A 736 -25.66 -2.60 47.83
CA THR A 736 -26.79 -2.20 48.69
C THR A 736 -27.96 -1.65 47.87
N VAL A 737 -27.69 -0.80 46.88
CA VAL A 737 -28.71 -0.28 45.96
C VAL A 737 -29.33 -1.42 45.13
N PHE A 738 -28.51 -2.33 44.61
CA PHE A 738 -28.99 -3.50 43.87
C PHE A 738 -29.91 -4.38 44.73
N LEU A 739 -29.51 -4.71 45.96
CA LEU A 739 -30.34 -5.50 46.88
C LEU A 739 -31.64 -4.78 47.27
N VAL A 740 -31.61 -3.47 47.52
CA VAL A 740 -32.83 -2.68 47.79
C VAL A 740 -33.77 -2.63 46.59
N LEU A 741 -33.25 -2.61 45.36
CA LEU A 741 -34.05 -2.72 44.14
C LEU A 741 -34.67 -4.12 43.99
N GLN A 742 -33.89 -5.19 44.19
CA GLN A 742 -34.38 -6.58 44.13
C GLN A 742 -35.44 -6.88 45.20
N LEU A 743 -35.28 -6.34 46.42
CA LEU A 743 -36.27 -6.43 47.49
C LEU A 743 -37.56 -5.65 47.16
N ARG A 744 -37.48 -4.58 46.36
CA ARG A 744 -38.66 -3.84 45.87
C ARG A 744 -39.33 -4.48 44.65
N SER A 745 -38.64 -5.31 43.87
CA SER A 745 -39.21 -6.07 42.75
C SER A 745 -39.77 -7.44 43.13
N GLY A 746 -39.77 -7.80 44.42
CA GLY A 746 -40.48 -8.99 44.94
C GLY A 746 -39.88 -10.34 44.53
N PHE A 747 -38.59 -10.39 44.19
CA PHE A 747 -37.96 -11.60 43.63
C PHE A 747 -37.63 -12.61 44.75
N SER A 748 -38.20 -13.82 44.66
CA SER A 748 -38.06 -14.86 45.68
C SER A 748 -37.04 -15.94 45.27
N PHE A 749 -35.87 -15.94 45.90
CA PHE A 749 -34.88 -17.02 45.71
C PHE A 749 -35.25 -18.29 46.50
N ARG A 750 -35.53 -19.38 45.78
CA ARG A 750 -35.60 -20.73 46.34
C ARG A 750 -34.76 -21.71 45.50
N GLY A 751 -33.73 -22.27 46.12
CA GLY A 751 -33.03 -23.47 45.62
C GLY A 751 -31.78 -23.22 44.79
N VAL A 752 -30.64 -23.06 45.47
CA VAL A 752 -29.36 -23.52 44.93
C VAL A 752 -29.08 -24.91 45.52
N LYS A 753 -28.72 -25.87 44.68
CA LYS A 753 -27.99 -27.09 45.08
C LYS A 753 -26.92 -27.38 44.04
N VAL A 754 -25.68 -27.54 44.51
CA VAL A 754 -24.55 -28.04 43.73
C VAL A 754 -24.18 -29.39 44.32
N TYR A 755 -24.14 -30.45 43.51
CA TYR A 755 -23.45 -31.70 43.84
C TYR A 755 -22.88 -32.35 42.58
N THR A 756 -21.55 -32.41 42.53
CA THR A 756 -20.68 -33.50 42.04
C THR A 756 -21.13 -34.37 40.85
N MET A 757 -20.27 -34.45 39.83
CA MET A 757 -20.29 -35.50 38.80
C MET A 757 -20.05 -36.90 39.41
N ASP A 758 -20.74 -37.91 38.88
CA ASP A 758 -20.17 -39.25 38.64
C ASP A 758 -20.94 -39.95 37.49
N ARG A 759 -20.48 -41.14 37.09
CA ARG A 759 -20.86 -41.94 35.91
C ARG A 759 -22.31 -42.45 35.92
N GLY A 760 -22.96 -42.56 34.76
CA GLY A 760 -24.15 -43.44 34.62
C GLY A 760 -24.96 -43.27 33.33
N LEU A 761 -25.34 -44.40 32.71
CA LEU A 761 -26.10 -44.51 31.45
C LEU A 761 -27.63 -44.36 31.60
N ILE A 762 -28.30 -44.05 30.47
CA ILE A 762 -29.65 -44.50 30.04
C ILE A 762 -30.93 -43.72 30.48
N SER A 763 -31.58 -43.17 29.43
CA SER A 763 -33.04 -43.10 29.12
C SER A 763 -34.05 -42.37 30.01
N TYR A 764 -34.95 -41.62 29.34
CA TYR A 764 -36.39 -41.70 29.60
C TYR A 764 -37.17 -41.80 28.27
N LYS A 765 -38.31 -42.51 28.29
CA LYS A 765 -39.21 -42.74 27.14
C LYS A 765 -40.66 -42.57 27.64
N GLY A 766 -41.44 -41.64 27.07
CA GLY A 766 -42.69 -41.17 27.73
C GLY A 766 -43.65 -40.30 26.91
N LEU A 767 -43.76 -40.61 25.62
CA LEU A 767 -44.85 -40.36 24.64
C LEU A 767 -46.31 -40.24 25.19
N PRO A 768 -47.33 -39.80 24.39
CA PRO A 768 -47.33 -39.19 23.04
C PRO A 768 -48.27 -37.92 22.95
N PRO A 769 -49.10 -37.73 21.90
CA PRO A 769 -48.90 -36.86 20.72
C PRO A 769 -49.83 -35.61 20.77
N GLU A 770 -50.09 -34.79 19.74
CA GLU A 770 -49.82 -34.72 18.27
C GLU A 770 -49.27 -33.29 17.95
N ALA A 771 -49.36 -32.58 16.81
CA ALA A 771 -49.80 -32.72 15.40
C ALA A 771 -49.36 -31.40 14.69
N TRP A 772 -48.92 -31.26 13.43
CA TRP A 772 -48.41 -32.12 12.34
C TRP A 772 -47.10 -31.42 11.86
N GLN A 773 -45.96 -32.08 11.58
CA GLN A 773 -45.63 -33.10 10.57
C GLN A 773 -45.35 -32.51 9.17
N GLU A 774 -44.07 -32.23 8.90
CA GLU A 774 -43.46 -32.26 7.56
C GLU A 774 -42.88 -33.67 7.34
N GLU A 775 -42.96 -34.21 6.13
CA GLU A 775 -42.18 -35.40 5.74
C GLU A 775 -41.64 -35.29 4.31
N CYS A 776 -40.34 -35.50 4.16
CA CYS A 776 -39.72 -35.99 2.93
C CYS A 776 -39.29 -37.45 3.17
N PRO A 777 -39.62 -38.41 2.29
CA PRO A 777 -39.05 -39.75 2.33
C PRO A 777 -37.77 -39.85 1.48
N SER A 778 -36.90 -40.80 1.82
CA SER A 778 -35.68 -41.17 1.09
C SER A 778 -35.79 -42.54 0.42
N ASP A 779 -34.80 -42.88 -0.41
CA ASP A 779 -34.72 -44.06 -1.28
C ASP A 779 -34.94 -45.44 -0.63
N SER A 780 -35.48 -46.38 -1.41
CA SER A 780 -35.04 -47.79 -1.41
C SER A 780 -35.54 -48.60 -2.64
N GLU A 781 -34.64 -49.39 -3.22
CA GLU A 781 -34.83 -50.65 -3.98
C GLU A 781 -35.31 -50.65 -5.47
N GLU A 782 -34.47 -51.29 -6.30
CA GLU A 782 -34.68 -52.22 -7.44
C GLU A 782 -35.83 -52.02 -8.47
N ASP A 783 -35.51 -51.89 -9.78
CA ASP A 783 -35.48 -53.02 -10.75
C ASP A 783 -34.95 -52.58 -12.16
N GLU A 784 -34.92 -53.48 -13.16
CA GLU A 784 -34.38 -53.33 -14.53
C GLU A 784 -34.99 -52.19 -15.40
N GLY A 785 -34.17 -51.52 -16.25
CA GLY A 785 -34.62 -50.33 -17.01
C GLY A 785 -33.84 -49.92 -18.27
N ARG A 786 -33.58 -50.86 -19.20
CA ARG A 786 -32.89 -50.63 -20.50
C ARG A 786 -33.48 -49.51 -21.39
N ALA A 787 -32.68 -48.52 -21.80
CA ALA A 787 -32.94 -47.68 -22.99
C ALA A 787 -31.68 -47.00 -23.59
N GLU A 788 -31.69 -46.75 -24.90
CA GLU A 788 -30.65 -46.04 -25.67
C GLU A 788 -31.13 -44.64 -26.13
N ARG A 789 -30.19 -43.71 -26.38
CA ARG A 789 -30.16 -42.58 -27.38
C ARG A 789 -29.29 -41.44 -26.83
N THR A 790 -28.33 -40.79 -27.49
CA THR A 790 -28.02 -40.44 -28.90
C THR A 790 -28.97 -39.47 -29.63
N ALA A 791 -28.69 -38.17 -29.45
CA ALA A 791 -28.80 -37.08 -30.43
C ALA A 791 -27.77 -36.00 -30.00
N PHE A 792 -26.82 -35.50 -30.79
CA PHE A 792 -26.89 -34.81 -32.10
C PHE A 792 -27.79 -33.57 -32.12
N ILE A 793 -27.16 -32.40 -31.90
CA ILE A 793 -27.63 -31.10 -32.39
C ILE A 793 -27.01 -30.88 -33.78
N LYS A 794 -27.65 -30.05 -34.62
CA LYS A 794 -27.37 -29.92 -36.05
C LYS A 794 -27.33 -28.45 -36.45
N ASP A 795 -26.21 -28.00 -37.01
CA ASP A 795 -26.08 -26.66 -37.58
C ASP A 795 -26.99 -26.45 -38.80
N GLN A 796 -27.51 -25.23 -38.93
CA GLN A 796 -27.87 -24.65 -40.23
C GLN A 796 -27.55 -23.15 -40.25
N SER A 797 -26.49 -22.79 -40.96
CA SER A 797 -26.34 -21.46 -41.55
C SER A 797 -27.03 -21.43 -42.92
N ALA A 798 -27.81 -20.37 -43.22
CA ALA A 798 -27.92 -19.73 -44.53
C ALA A 798 -29.05 -18.68 -44.59
N LEU A 799 -28.71 -17.41 -44.33
CA LEU A 799 -28.96 -16.25 -45.22
C LEU A 799 -28.45 -14.95 -44.59
#